data_AF-A0A918N224-F1
#
_entry.id   AF-A0A918N224-F1
#
_cell.length_a   1.000
_cell.length_b   1.000
_cell.length_c   1.000
_cell.angle_alpha   90.00
_cell.angle_beta   90.00
_cell.angle_gamma   90.00
#
_symmetry.space_group_name_H-M   'P 1'
#
loop_
_entity.id
_entity.type
_entity.pdbx_description
1 polymer ?
#
loop_
_entity_poly.entity_id
_entity_poly.type
_entity_poly.pdbx_seq_one_letter_code
_entity_poly.pdbx_strand_id
1 'polypeptide(L)'
;MSAVEEDKIIKQYQPLIRALVPYEQQNRLLEGINKFSKRLPSSVRRIVKEEVIRLTSLTDAPADNSAFAQFPVMKFKHFGISMRLDKVGAQILKNETALYQDRYTVGVFESIMDSDHYQAHMKREQFKKVVDAFKVEGQSFTDIDFGDDIAVKPNFTVASSEFEKGRHCSLSSLAFESMEVETRRPPSAATGDEITFTFPEIRGLTSQPTEIKYRLDAMKYNKHTGKYDSHFSISSDTDPKIKAAIKRYIKATAYQQPLQRELEIERAMQDLERDRLLENSPWLPVYAKRGLEGIQPEIALLTKANAQFNSVNNVLDVLGHQKNFSALSKELLTYREAFLFYGLLKTKKGDTKIVVTHRQLAADGQLAGLVYLLNKSKSLACLHCRLDEVTSEDRSKAFSIHDMSAKTYPELDKISHIVYCRDISDMLRNLTLGERCEFKSIPKRYIADTRHSSIGYVMEEDLDRRSETRYLVDKAASIKLGLLSSLDATVNDLSAKGMKLTVEPGDHKIGNELRVSIPELKIRNERYRVIHFDREAGVLRLCLFDENKLTKTGSNVDAIVEDNSAYFKMRDIARMQRATHRFLWDLAIRHLPSLSVLCVMNRHILDRMKTVYQSESSDDLYPFSKTQSVTPLHGFFADKDATKPKSQLLELLFKGKRTGALVVHCVRKTDDKLVYISEKDFNFGTMRQQIQHKLDEESIQLCTSEVTAVRCHDATTPLTKKRLAQLSKLDKAMYDKLSGMQDGYTHCIYVTNISALQNDLIRARMRMIRKKPNAAESGDAA
;
A
#
# COMPACT_ATOMS: atom_id res chain seq x y z
N MET A 1 -35.34 -49.48 22.18
CA MET A 1 -34.71 -48.16 22.40
C MET A 1 -35.81 -47.22 22.85
N SER A 2 -35.53 -46.33 23.79
CA SER A 2 -36.49 -45.28 24.16
C SER A 2 -36.56 -44.23 23.05
N ALA A 3 -37.71 -43.59 22.83
CA ALA A 3 -37.84 -42.49 21.85
C ALA A 3 -36.80 -41.38 22.07
N VAL A 4 -36.37 -41.19 23.33
CA VAL A 4 -35.32 -40.24 23.73
C VAL A 4 -33.92 -40.65 23.23
N GLU A 5 -33.65 -41.93 23.05
CA GLU A 5 -32.38 -42.42 22.48
C GLU A 5 -32.36 -42.29 20.95
N GLU A 6 -33.49 -42.52 20.28
CA GLU A 6 -33.63 -42.37 18.84
C GLU A 6 -33.46 -40.90 18.41
N ASP A 7 -34.10 -39.96 19.12
CA ASP A 7 -33.93 -38.53 18.88
C ASP A 7 -32.49 -38.04 19.08
N LYS A 8 -31.76 -38.60 20.06
CA LYS A 8 -30.35 -38.29 20.26
C LYS A 8 -29.49 -38.78 19.10
N ILE A 9 -29.78 -39.97 18.58
CA ILE A 9 -29.11 -40.56 17.42
C ILE A 9 -29.38 -39.72 16.16
N ILE A 10 -30.64 -39.34 15.92
CA ILE A 10 -31.02 -38.49 14.78
C ILE A 10 -30.26 -37.16 14.84
N LYS A 11 -30.29 -36.47 15.99
CA LYS A 11 -29.56 -35.20 16.19
C LYS A 11 -28.05 -35.35 15.98
N GLN A 12 -27.45 -36.43 16.46
CA GLN A 12 -26.02 -36.68 16.30
C GLN A 12 -25.62 -36.93 14.84
N TYR A 13 -26.48 -37.57 14.05
CA TYR A 13 -26.19 -37.95 12.66
C TYR A 13 -26.94 -37.10 11.61
N GLN A 14 -27.49 -35.95 11.99
CA GLN A 14 -28.20 -35.01 11.08
C GLN A 14 -27.43 -34.71 9.78
N PRO A 15 -26.10 -34.45 9.79
CA PRO A 15 -25.34 -34.19 8.55
C PRO A 15 -25.30 -35.40 7.61
N LEU A 16 -25.21 -36.61 8.17
CA LEU A 16 -25.25 -37.86 7.41
C LEU A 16 -26.63 -38.11 6.82
N ILE A 17 -27.70 -37.88 7.61
CA ILE A 17 -29.10 -37.99 7.16
C ILE A 17 -29.34 -37.06 5.97
N ARG A 18 -28.96 -35.77 6.08
CA ARG A 18 -29.09 -34.81 4.97
C ARG A 18 -28.29 -35.23 3.72
N ALA A 19 -27.11 -35.83 3.87
CA ALA A 19 -26.30 -36.29 2.75
C ALA A 19 -26.89 -37.52 2.02
N LEU A 20 -27.74 -38.30 2.70
CA LEU A 20 -28.38 -39.49 2.15
C LEU A 20 -29.71 -39.20 1.43
N VAL A 21 -30.32 -38.03 1.66
CA VAL A 21 -31.56 -37.59 1.00
C VAL A 21 -31.50 -37.68 -0.54
N PRO A 22 -30.44 -37.20 -1.23
CA PRO A 22 -30.32 -37.36 -2.69
C PRO A 22 -30.19 -38.81 -3.15
N TYR A 23 -29.62 -39.69 -2.31
CA TYR A 23 -29.48 -41.12 -2.63
C TYR A 23 -30.82 -41.83 -2.57
N GLU A 24 -31.68 -41.52 -1.60
CA GLU A 24 -33.03 -42.07 -1.53
C GLU A 24 -33.89 -41.63 -2.71
N GLN A 25 -33.80 -40.37 -3.11
CA GLN A 25 -34.52 -39.86 -4.27
C GLN A 25 -34.06 -40.49 -5.61
N GLN A 26 -32.85 -41.03 -5.66
CA GLN A 26 -32.33 -41.80 -6.79
C GLN A 26 -32.59 -43.31 -6.67
N ASN A 27 -33.36 -43.75 -5.67
CA ASN A 27 -33.55 -45.17 -5.31
C ASN A 27 -32.23 -45.92 -5.02
N ARG A 28 -31.22 -45.21 -4.52
CA ARG A 28 -29.85 -45.68 -4.23
C ARG A 28 -29.48 -45.53 -2.75
N LEU A 29 -30.44 -45.43 -1.84
CA LEU A 29 -30.16 -45.22 -0.41
C LEU A 29 -29.32 -46.31 0.22
N LEU A 30 -29.52 -47.58 -0.15
CA LEU A 30 -28.69 -48.69 0.33
C LEU A 30 -27.22 -48.53 -0.07
N GLU A 31 -26.96 -48.03 -1.28
CA GLU A 31 -25.61 -47.70 -1.74
C GLU A 31 -25.02 -46.54 -0.94
N GLY A 32 -25.79 -45.47 -0.72
CA GLY A 32 -25.39 -44.33 0.10
C GLY A 32 -25.08 -44.73 1.55
N ILE A 33 -25.95 -45.51 2.20
CA ILE A 33 -25.74 -46.02 3.56
C ILE A 33 -24.47 -46.88 3.60
N ASN A 34 -24.30 -47.79 2.64
CA ASN A 34 -23.10 -48.61 2.55
C ASN A 34 -21.84 -47.81 2.25
N LYS A 35 -21.94 -46.61 1.67
CA LYS A 35 -20.79 -45.73 1.40
C LYS A 35 -20.42 -44.88 2.60
N PHE A 36 -21.40 -44.23 3.24
CA PHE A 36 -21.16 -43.21 4.25
C PHE A 36 -21.23 -43.70 5.71
N SER A 37 -21.77 -44.91 5.95
CA SER A 37 -22.02 -45.40 7.32
C SER A 37 -21.37 -46.75 7.67
N LYS A 38 -20.39 -47.23 6.89
CA LYS A 38 -19.73 -48.55 7.08
C LYS A 38 -19.20 -48.82 8.49
N ARG A 39 -18.88 -47.77 9.27
CA ARG A 39 -18.34 -47.88 10.62
C ARG A 39 -19.40 -47.72 11.73
N LEU A 40 -20.65 -47.42 11.36
CA LEU A 40 -21.73 -47.24 12.34
C LEU A 40 -22.37 -48.59 12.73
N PRO A 41 -22.83 -48.74 13.99
CA PRO A 41 -23.61 -49.91 14.41
C PRO A 41 -24.88 -50.11 13.57
N SER A 42 -25.32 -51.35 13.42
CA SER A 42 -26.50 -51.71 12.61
C SER A 42 -27.80 -51.04 13.11
N SER A 43 -27.95 -50.89 14.43
CA SER A 43 -29.08 -50.17 15.05
C SER A 43 -29.13 -48.70 14.64
N VAL A 44 -27.98 -48.02 14.64
CA VAL A 44 -27.84 -46.61 14.22
C VAL A 44 -28.11 -46.45 12.72
N ARG A 45 -27.60 -47.36 11.89
CA ARG A 45 -27.87 -47.33 10.44
C ARG A 45 -29.36 -47.49 10.13
N ARG A 46 -30.07 -48.33 10.88
CA ARG A 46 -31.51 -48.52 10.72
C ARG A 46 -32.26 -47.21 11.02
N ILE A 47 -31.97 -46.56 12.15
CA ILE A 47 -32.57 -45.27 12.51
C ILE A 47 -32.29 -44.20 11.45
N VAL A 48 -31.03 -44.07 11.01
CA VAL A 48 -30.66 -43.13 9.94
C VAL A 48 -31.40 -43.43 8.64
N LYS A 49 -31.57 -44.70 8.26
CA LYS A 49 -32.32 -45.11 7.07
C LYS A 49 -33.80 -44.73 7.18
N GLU A 50 -34.43 -45.09 8.28
CA GLU A 50 -35.85 -44.82 8.55
C GLU A 50 -36.14 -43.32 8.55
N GLU A 51 -35.23 -42.53 9.12
CA GLU A 51 -35.35 -41.07 9.15
C GLU A 51 -35.20 -40.43 7.76
N VAL A 52 -34.28 -40.91 6.92
CA VAL A 52 -34.16 -40.44 5.52
C VAL A 52 -35.43 -40.74 4.71
N ILE A 53 -36.02 -41.93 4.88
CA ILE A 53 -37.27 -42.31 4.23
C ILE A 53 -38.42 -41.41 4.72
N ARG A 54 -38.50 -41.15 6.02
CA ARG A 54 -39.50 -40.24 6.60
C ARG A 54 -39.39 -38.82 6.03
N LEU A 55 -38.19 -38.24 6.01
CA LEU A 55 -37.97 -36.88 5.50
C LEU A 55 -38.25 -36.73 4.00
N THR A 56 -38.13 -37.82 3.22
CA THR A 56 -38.41 -37.83 1.78
C THR A 56 -39.86 -38.19 1.43
N SER A 57 -40.66 -38.61 2.42
CA SER A 57 -42.08 -38.90 2.22
C SER A 57 -42.88 -37.63 1.90
N LEU A 58 -43.86 -37.76 0.99
CA LEU A 58 -44.74 -36.66 0.62
C LEU A 58 -45.65 -36.30 1.81
N THR A 59 -45.93 -35.00 1.94
CA THR A 59 -46.86 -34.49 2.95
C THR A 59 -47.87 -33.55 2.30
N ASP A 60 -49.08 -33.50 2.84
CA ASP A 60 -50.14 -32.56 2.49
C ASP A 60 -50.37 -31.50 3.58
N ALA A 61 -49.56 -31.53 4.64
CA ALA A 61 -49.67 -30.63 5.78
C ALA A 61 -49.47 -29.16 5.37
N PRO A 62 -50.41 -28.25 5.70
CA PRO A 62 -50.28 -26.84 5.38
C PRO A 62 -49.20 -26.19 6.24
N ALA A 63 -48.15 -25.65 5.61
CA ALA A 63 -47.12 -24.88 6.32
C ALA A 63 -47.66 -23.49 6.68
N ASP A 64 -47.52 -23.11 7.96
CA ASP A 64 -47.88 -21.80 8.50
C ASP A 64 -46.80 -21.30 9.46
N ASN A 65 -45.94 -20.38 8.99
CA ASN A 65 -44.89 -19.80 9.82
C ASN A 65 -45.32 -18.52 10.55
N SER A 66 -46.63 -18.18 10.55
CA SER A 66 -47.15 -16.94 11.13
C SER A 66 -46.78 -16.74 12.60
N ALA A 67 -46.58 -17.84 13.34
CA ALA A 67 -46.24 -17.81 14.77
C ALA A 67 -44.88 -17.16 15.06
N PHE A 68 -43.94 -17.17 14.11
CA PHE A 68 -42.59 -16.63 14.28
C PHE A 68 -42.09 -15.79 13.09
N ALA A 69 -42.97 -15.49 12.14
CA ALA A 69 -42.68 -14.62 10.99
C ALA A 69 -42.31 -13.20 11.44
N GLN A 70 -41.32 -12.60 10.77
CA GLN A 70 -40.93 -11.20 10.99
C GLN A 70 -41.40 -10.26 9.88
N PHE A 71 -41.99 -10.81 8.81
CA PHE A 71 -42.52 -10.07 7.68
C PHE A 71 -44.00 -10.41 7.45
N PRO A 72 -44.73 -9.57 6.70
CA PRO A 72 -46.12 -9.87 6.36
C PRO A 72 -46.27 -11.25 5.70
N VAL A 73 -47.16 -12.06 6.26
CA VAL A 73 -47.45 -13.42 5.81
C VAL A 73 -48.44 -13.36 4.66
N MET A 74 -48.15 -14.07 3.57
CA MET A 74 -49.05 -14.20 2.43
C MET A 74 -49.69 -15.59 2.41
N LYS A 75 -50.98 -15.62 2.04
CA LYS A 75 -51.68 -16.87 1.77
C LYS A 75 -51.55 -17.19 0.28
N PHE A 76 -51.08 -18.38 -0.05
CA PHE A 76 -50.98 -18.83 -1.44
C PHE A 76 -51.14 -20.35 -1.52
N LYS A 77 -51.22 -20.88 -2.74
CA LYS A 77 -51.31 -22.32 -3.01
C LYS A 77 -50.06 -22.77 -3.74
N HIS A 78 -49.38 -23.78 -3.23
CA HIS A 78 -48.17 -24.36 -3.83
C HIS A 78 -48.23 -25.89 -3.71
N PHE A 79 -47.86 -26.62 -4.76
CA PHE A 79 -48.07 -28.09 -4.86
C PHE A 79 -49.52 -28.54 -4.59
N GLY A 80 -50.50 -27.68 -4.83
CA GLY A 80 -51.91 -27.98 -4.52
C GLY A 80 -52.31 -27.75 -3.06
N ILE A 81 -51.39 -27.35 -2.18
CA ILE A 81 -51.59 -27.18 -0.74
C ILE A 81 -51.66 -25.70 -0.39
N SER A 82 -52.59 -25.31 0.48
CA SER A 82 -52.71 -23.93 0.97
C SER A 82 -51.67 -23.66 2.07
N MET A 83 -50.83 -22.65 1.86
CA MET A 83 -49.74 -22.27 2.76
C MET A 83 -49.87 -20.81 3.21
N ARG A 84 -49.30 -20.52 4.38
CA ARG A 84 -49.23 -19.18 4.97
C ARG A 84 -47.79 -18.86 5.35
N LEU A 85 -47.04 -18.32 4.41
CA LEU A 85 -45.62 -18.02 4.61
C LEU A 85 -45.31 -16.55 4.40
N ASP A 86 -44.41 -16.02 5.21
CA ASP A 86 -43.73 -14.77 4.92
C ASP A 86 -42.62 -14.95 3.85
N LYS A 87 -41.95 -13.86 3.47
CA LYS A 87 -40.94 -13.91 2.41
C LYS A 87 -39.76 -14.86 2.73
N VAL A 88 -39.41 -15.03 4.00
CA VAL A 88 -38.30 -15.89 4.42
C VAL A 88 -38.76 -17.35 4.39
N GLY A 89 -39.94 -17.65 4.91
CA GLY A 89 -40.56 -18.97 4.80
C GLY A 89 -40.72 -19.42 3.35
N ALA A 90 -41.11 -18.52 2.44
CA ALA A 90 -41.18 -18.80 1.02
C ALA A 90 -39.80 -19.11 0.40
N GLN A 91 -38.73 -18.44 0.85
CA GLN A 91 -37.37 -18.73 0.40
C GLN A 91 -36.86 -20.07 0.95
N ILE A 92 -37.16 -20.40 2.21
CA ILE A 92 -36.85 -21.71 2.81
C ILE A 92 -37.58 -22.81 2.03
N LEU A 93 -38.87 -22.63 1.75
CA LEU A 93 -39.65 -23.54 0.92
C LEU A 93 -38.98 -23.79 -0.43
N LYS A 94 -38.56 -22.73 -1.14
CA LYS A 94 -37.86 -22.85 -2.43
C LYS A 94 -36.51 -23.58 -2.32
N ASN A 95 -35.71 -23.26 -1.30
CA ASN A 95 -34.38 -23.85 -1.13
C ASN A 95 -34.47 -25.33 -0.73
N GLU A 96 -35.36 -25.66 0.19
CA GLU A 96 -35.55 -27.03 0.67
C GLU A 96 -36.24 -27.89 -0.40
N THR A 97 -37.25 -27.38 -1.12
CA THR A 97 -37.84 -28.15 -2.24
C THR A 97 -36.81 -28.51 -3.31
N ALA A 98 -35.83 -27.65 -3.60
CA ALA A 98 -34.74 -27.99 -4.51
C ALA A 98 -33.88 -29.17 -4.01
N LEU A 99 -33.66 -29.28 -2.68
CA LEU A 99 -33.01 -30.45 -2.06
C LEU A 99 -33.88 -31.72 -2.17
N TYR A 100 -35.20 -31.54 -2.25
CA TYR A 100 -36.19 -32.62 -2.36
C TYR A 100 -36.73 -32.85 -3.78
N GLN A 101 -35.96 -32.55 -4.83
CA GLN A 101 -36.35 -32.68 -6.25
C GLN A 101 -37.67 -31.98 -6.61
N ASP A 102 -37.84 -30.76 -6.12
CA ASP A 102 -39.03 -29.94 -6.31
C ASP A 102 -40.32 -30.64 -5.80
N ARG A 103 -40.20 -31.45 -4.74
CA ARG A 103 -41.34 -32.07 -4.05
C ARG A 103 -41.54 -31.47 -2.67
N TYR A 104 -42.80 -31.45 -2.23
CA TYR A 104 -43.15 -31.07 -0.87
C TYR A 104 -43.20 -32.31 0.03
N THR A 105 -42.16 -32.45 0.85
CA THR A 105 -41.96 -33.61 1.73
C THR A 105 -42.07 -33.21 3.20
N VAL A 106 -42.12 -34.20 4.10
CA VAL A 106 -42.07 -33.96 5.55
C VAL A 106 -40.83 -33.15 5.94
N GLY A 107 -39.67 -33.42 5.34
CA GLY A 107 -38.44 -32.66 5.60
C GLY A 107 -38.52 -31.19 5.16
N VAL A 108 -39.22 -30.88 4.07
CA VAL A 108 -39.49 -29.51 3.64
C VAL A 108 -40.42 -28.82 4.64
N PHE A 109 -41.52 -29.48 5.02
CA PHE A 109 -42.48 -28.94 6.00
C PHE A 109 -41.79 -28.63 7.34
N GLU A 110 -41.03 -29.57 7.89
CA GLU A 110 -40.32 -29.38 9.15
C GLU A 110 -39.31 -28.23 9.07
N SER A 111 -38.57 -28.11 7.96
CA SER A 111 -37.60 -27.02 7.77
C SER A 111 -38.24 -25.63 7.70
N ILE A 112 -39.48 -25.54 7.21
CA ILE A 112 -40.26 -24.29 7.15
C ILE A 112 -40.85 -23.94 8.51
N MET A 113 -41.29 -24.95 9.27
CA MET A 113 -41.91 -24.81 10.59
C MET A 113 -40.90 -24.66 11.73
N ASP A 114 -39.61 -24.90 11.47
CA ASP A 114 -38.52 -24.74 12.43
C ASP A 114 -38.13 -23.26 12.61
N SER A 115 -38.43 -22.72 13.79
CA SER A 115 -38.08 -21.35 14.17
C SER A 115 -36.57 -21.11 14.23
N ASP A 116 -35.78 -22.08 14.67
CA ASP A 116 -34.33 -21.96 14.77
C ASP A 116 -33.71 -21.91 13.36
N HIS A 117 -34.20 -22.74 12.45
CA HIS A 117 -33.80 -22.71 11.04
C HIS A 117 -34.18 -21.38 10.38
N TYR A 118 -35.38 -20.86 10.65
CA TYR A 118 -35.81 -19.54 10.20
C TYR A 118 -34.88 -18.42 10.70
N GLN A 119 -34.58 -18.39 12.01
CA GLN A 119 -33.70 -17.38 12.60
C GLN A 119 -32.27 -17.49 12.06
N ALA A 120 -31.78 -18.71 11.79
CA ALA A 120 -30.48 -18.93 11.17
C ALA A 120 -30.43 -18.39 9.73
N HIS A 121 -31.48 -18.61 8.93
CA HIS A 121 -31.59 -18.06 7.58
C HIS A 121 -31.60 -16.53 7.61
N MET A 122 -32.37 -15.94 8.52
CA MET A 122 -32.42 -14.49 8.73
C MET A 122 -31.06 -13.91 9.09
N LYS A 123 -30.36 -14.50 10.06
CA LYS A 123 -29.00 -14.08 10.44
C LYS A 123 -28.03 -14.19 9.26
N ARG A 124 -28.13 -15.26 8.47
CA ARG A 124 -27.28 -15.45 7.27
C ARG A 124 -27.54 -14.39 6.21
N GLU A 125 -28.80 -14.05 5.93
CA GLU A 125 -29.14 -12.98 4.99
C GLU A 125 -28.71 -11.59 5.49
N GLN A 126 -28.92 -11.30 6.77
CA GLN A 126 -28.49 -10.05 7.38
C GLN A 126 -26.96 -9.91 7.32
N PHE A 127 -26.23 -10.97 7.68
CA PHE A 127 -24.78 -11.02 7.57
C PHE A 127 -24.33 -10.81 6.13
N LYS A 128 -24.97 -11.48 5.16
CA LYS A 128 -24.67 -11.28 3.73
C LYS A 128 -24.85 -9.82 3.31
N LYS A 129 -25.92 -9.15 3.72
CA LYS A 129 -26.15 -7.71 3.45
C LYS A 129 -25.05 -6.83 4.05
N VAL A 130 -24.58 -7.16 5.25
CA VAL A 130 -23.44 -6.47 5.87
C VAL A 130 -22.18 -6.70 5.05
N VAL A 131 -21.83 -7.96 4.74
CA VAL A 131 -20.65 -8.26 3.93
C VAL A 131 -20.69 -7.52 2.60
N ASP A 132 -21.82 -7.57 1.89
CA ASP A 132 -22.00 -6.94 0.58
C ASP A 132 -21.86 -5.41 0.63
N ALA A 133 -22.30 -4.76 1.71
CA ALA A 133 -22.19 -3.31 1.88
C ALA A 133 -20.76 -2.81 2.21
N PHE A 134 -19.84 -3.70 2.59
CA PHE A 134 -18.44 -3.38 2.85
C PHE A 134 -17.50 -4.05 1.83
N LYS A 135 -18.04 -4.47 0.68
CA LYS A 135 -17.24 -4.89 -0.47
C LYS A 135 -16.71 -3.64 -1.16
N VAL A 136 -15.40 -3.57 -1.33
CA VAL A 136 -14.74 -2.48 -2.04
C VAL A 136 -13.85 -3.08 -3.13
N GLU A 137 -13.79 -2.41 -4.26
CA GLU A 137 -12.97 -2.84 -5.40
C GLU A 137 -11.48 -2.73 -5.05
N GLY A 138 -10.73 -3.78 -5.36
CA GLY A 138 -9.32 -3.92 -5.04
C GLY A 138 -8.43 -3.81 -6.28
N GLN A 139 -7.54 -2.82 -6.27
CA GLN A 139 -6.54 -2.50 -7.29
C GLN A 139 -5.12 -2.85 -6.83
N SER A 140 -4.19 -2.99 -7.78
CA SER A 140 -2.78 -3.25 -7.50
C SER A 140 -1.98 -1.96 -7.31
N PHE A 141 -0.86 -2.04 -6.59
CA PHE A 141 0.19 -1.01 -6.58
C PHE A 141 1.13 -1.08 -7.79
N THR A 142 1.18 -2.22 -8.50
CA THR A 142 2.04 -2.44 -9.67
C THR A 142 1.43 -1.83 -10.93
N ASP A 143 2.26 -1.20 -11.78
CA ASP A 143 1.84 -0.63 -13.09
C ASP A 143 0.87 -1.53 -13.87
N ILE A 144 -0.10 -0.92 -14.57
CA ILE A 144 -1.03 -1.66 -15.42
C ILE A 144 -0.24 -2.41 -16.49
N ASP A 145 -0.47 -3.72 -16.57
CA ASP A 145 -0.01 -4.52 -17.71
C ASP A 145 -1.10 -4.52 -18.78
N PHE A 146 -0.90 -3.72 -19.82
CA PHE A 146 -1.78 -3.67 -20.99
C PHE A 146 -1.56 -4.85 -21.95
N GLY A 147 -0.66 -5.79 -21.64
CA GLY A 147 -0.45 -7.00 -22.43
C GLY A 147 -0.09 -6.72 -23.88
N ASP A 148 -0.78 -7.39 -24.80
CA ASP A 148 -0.62 -7.19 -26.24
C ASP A 148 -1.50 -6.06 -26.81
N ASP A 149 -2.39 -5.48 -25.99
CA ASP A 149 -3.26 -4.34 -26.36
C ASP A 149 -2.54 -2.98 -26.20
N ILE A 150 -1.26 -2.99 -25.81
CA ILE A 150 -0.49 -1.77 -25.60
C ILE A 150 -0.26 -1.02 -26.92
N ALA A 151 -0.60 0.26 -26.92
CA ALA A 151 -0.36 1.17 -28.02
C ALA A 151 0.26 2.47 -27.52
N VAL A 152 1.30 2.95 -28.22
CA VAL A 152 1.97 4.22 -27.92
C VAL A 152 1.52 5.30 -28.89
N LYS A 153 1.61 6.56 -28.47
CA LYS A 153 1.52 7.72 -29.35
C LYS A 153 2.94 8.27 -29.57
N PRO A 154 3.64 7.82 -30.63
CA PRO A 154 5.03 8.17 -30.81
C PRO A 154 5.20 9.62 -31.30
N ASN A 155 6.37 10.20 -31.03
CA ASN A 155 6.71 11.58 -31.43
C ASN A 155 7.46 11.63 -32.78
N PHE A 156 7.04 10.83 -33.75
CA PHE A 156 7.55 10.87 -35.12
C PHE A 156 6.40 10.77 -36.13
N THR A 157 6.70 11.02 -37.40
CA THR A 157 5.73 10.98 -38.49
C THR A 157 6.16 9.95 -39.53
N VAL A 158 5.19 9.41 -40.27
CA VAL A 158 5.40 8.45 -41.37
C VAL A 158 4.96 9.09 -42.68
N ALA A 159 5.53 8.71 -43.82
CA ALA A 159 5.13 9.24 -45.12
C ALA A 159 4.53 8.14 -46.00
N SER A 160 3.56 8.48 -46.85
CA SER A 160 2.95 7.58 -47.83
C SER A 160 2.44 8.37 -49.02
N SER A 161 2.58 7.84 -50.23
CA SER A 161 2.15 8.48 -51.49
C SER A 161 0.65 8.80 -51.51
N GLU A 162 -0.12 7.99 -50.80
CA GLU A 162 -1.57 8.01 -50.71
C GLU A 162 -2.09 9.19 -49.87
N PHE A 163 -1.20 9.91 -49.17
CA PHE A 163 -1.52 11.10 -48.38
C PHE A 163 -0.87 12.36 -48.97
N GLU A 164 -1.70 13.23 -49.54
CA GLU A 164 -1.30 14.57 -50.03
C GLU A 164 0.04 14.61 -50.82
N LYS A 165 0.27 13.61 -51.70
CA LYS A 165 1.50 13.43 -52.51
C LYS A 165 2.77 13.10 -51.70
N GLY A 166 2.69 12.18 -50.73
CA GLY A 166 3.87 11.76 -49.96
C GLY A 166 4.16 12.59 -48.72
N ARG A 167 3.17 13.32 -48.18
CA ARG A 167 3.37 14.14 -46.98
C ARG A 167 3.53 13.27 -45.73
N HIS A 168 4.26 13.83 -44.76
CA HIS A 168 4.38 13.27 -43.43
C HIS A 168 3.03 13.35 -42.70
N CYS A 169 2.64 12.22 -42.14
CA CYS A 169 1.43 12.01 -41.38
C CYS A 169 1.78 11.68 -39.93
N SER A 170 1.08 12.30 -38.99
CA SER A 170 1.29 12.08 -37.56
C SER A 170 0.62 10.78 -37.12
N LEU A 171 1.31 10.02 -36.28
CA LEU A 171 0.75 8.82 -35.66
C LEU A 171 -0.08 9.21 -34.44
N SER A 172 -1.37 8.85 -34.44
CA SER A 172 -2.22 8.93 -33.24
C SER A 172 -2.06 7.69 -32.37
N SER A 173 -1.72 6.54 -32.96
CA SER A 173 -1.50 5.27 -32.27
C SER A 173 -0.52 4.37 -33.03
N LEU A 174 0.32 3.62 -32.32
CA LEU A 174 1.16 2.55 -32.85
C LEU A 174 1.14 1.36 -31.86
N ALA A 175 0.54 0.25 -32.27
CA ALA A 175 0.46 -1.02 -31.55
C ALA A 175 1.29 -2.11 -32.23
N PHE A 176 1.31 -3.33 -31.69
CA PHE A 176 2.14 -4.42 -32.22
C PHE A 176 1.80 -4.79 -33.67
N GLU A 177 0.52 -4.75 -34.02
CA GLU A 177 0.02 -5.14 -35.33
C GLU A 177 -0.85 -4.07 -36.00
N SER A 178 -1.00 -2.90 -35.38
CA SER A 178 -1.82 -1.83 -35.93
C SER A 178 -1.19 -0.46 -35.76
N MET A 179 -1.63 0.47 -36.60
CA MET A 179 -1.20 1.86 -36.59
C MET A 179 -2.40 2.74 -36.91
N GLU A 180 -2.45 3.91 -36.30
CA GLU A 180 -3.46 4.91 -36.58
C GLU A 180 -2.79 6.23 -36.94
N VAL A 181 -3.27 6.83 -38.02
CA VAL A 181 -2.68 8.04 -38.61
C VAL A 181 -3.72 9.16 -38.61
N GLU A 182 -3.31 10.33 -38.15
CA GLU A 182 -4.17 11.51 -38.04
C GLU A 182 -3.85 12.54 -39.14
N THR A 183 -4.81 12.81 -40.03
CA THR A 183 -4.62 13.70 -41.19
C THR A 183 -5.81 14.64 -41.44
N ARG A 184 -5.59 15.76 -42.14
CA ARG A 184 -6.69 16.70 -42.48
C ARG A 184 -7.62 16.15 -43.57
N ARG A 185 -7.11 15.26 -44.41
CA ARG A 185 -7.82 14.62 -45.51
C ARG A 185 -7.59 13.11 -45.43
N PRO A 186 -8.59 12.28 -45.78
CA PRO A 186 -8.40 10.84 -45.84
C PRO A 186 -7.37 10.45 -46.93
N PRO A 187 -6.77 9.26 -46.85
CA PRO A 187 -5.92 8.73 -47.91
C PRO A 187 -6.70 8.60 -49.23
N SER A 188 -5.99 8.68 -50.35
CA SER A 188 -6.53 8.32 -51.67
C SER A 188 -6.52 6.80 -51.88
N ALA A 189 -7.12 6.05 -50.96
CA ALA A 189 -7.21 4.59 -50.96
C ALA A 189 -8.56 4.13 -50.38
N ALA A 190 -9.01 2.94 -50.76
CA ALA A 190 -10.21 2.31 -50.23
C ALA A 190 -9.89 1.39 -49.04
N THR A 191 -10.87 1.17 -48.16
CA THR A 191 -10.78 0.16 -47.12
C THR A 191 -10.49 -1.22 -47.75
N GLY A 192 -9.49 -1.91 -47.22
CA GLY A 192 -8.96 -3.18 -47.74
C GLY A 192 -7.67 -3.02 -48.53
N ASP A 193 -7.35 -1.82 -49.04
CA ASP A 193 -6.14 -1.58 -49.84
C ASP A 193 -4.87 -1.66 -48.99
N GLU A 194 -3.79 -2.14 -49.59
CA GLU A 194 -2.44 -2.07 -49.01
C GLU A 194 -1.78 -0.72 -49.34
N ILE A 195 -1.30 -0.05 -48.29
CA ILE A 195 -0.59 1.22 -48.33
C ILE A 195 0.83 1.01 -47.81
N THR A 196 1.82 1.57 -48.51
CA THR A 196 3.22 1.52 -48.08
C THR A 196 3.58 2.80 -47.35
N PHE A 197 4.04 2.65 -46.10
CA PHE A 197 4.52 3.75 -45.28
C PHE A 197 6.03 3.73 -45.17
N THR A 198 6.67 4.87 -45.42
CA THR A 198 8.09 5.09 -45.14
C THR A 198 8.24 5.58 -43.70
N PHE A 199 8.86 4.76 -42.86
CA PHE A 199 9.28 5.11 -41.50
C PHE A 199 10.64 5.79 -41.56
N PRO A 200 10.86 6.92 -40.87
CA PRO A 200 12.16 7.56 -40.79
C PRO A 200 13.16 6.70 -39.99
N GLU A 201 14.41 7.16 -39.87
CA GLU A 201 15.36 6.59 -38.90
C GLU A 201 14.85 6.85 -37.48
N ILE A 202 14.56 5.78 -36.75
CA ILE A 202 13.98 5.83 -35.40
C ILE A 202 14.83 4.96 -34.50
N ARG A 203 15.52 5.58 -33.54
CA ARG A 203 16.35 4.87 -32.57
C ARG A 203 15.55 3.77 -31.88
N GLY A 204 16.04 2.53 -32.00
CA GLY A 204 15.42 1.35 -31.40
C GLY A 204 14.35 0.67 -32.26
N LEU A 205 14.00 1.23 -33.42
CA LEU A 205 13.05 0.65 -34.37
C LEU A 205 13.67 0.44 -35.77
N THR A 206 14.21 1.50 -36.38
CA THR A 206 14.77 1.53 -37.74
C THR A 206 16.12 2.26 -37.76
N SER A 207 17.13 1.70 -38.42
CA SER A 207 18.47 2.32 -38.56
C SER A 207 18.63 3.17 -39.82
N GLN A 208 17.66 3.10 -40.73
CA GLN A 208 17.57 3.86 -41.97
C GLN A 208 16.09 3.97 -42.37
N PRO A 209 15.71 4.88 -43.29
CA PRO A 209 14.35 4.93 -43.79
C PRO A 209 13.88 3.56 -44.28
N THR A 210 12.76 3.07 -43.76
CA THR A 210 12.28 1.69 -43.97
C THR A 210 10.84 1.72 -44.42
N GLU A 211 10.53 1.00 -45.50
CA GLU A 211 9.17 0.85 -46.01
C GLU A 211 8.46 -0.32 -45.33
N ILE A 212 7.24 -0.07 -44.85
CA ILE A 212 6.41 -1.07 -44.17
C ILE A 212 5.01 -1.03 -44.78
N LYS A 213 4.49 -2.19 -45.16
CA LYS A 213 3.14 -2.33 -45.72
C LYS A 213 2.09 -2.51 -44.64
N TYR A 214 1.01 -1.75 -44.78
CA TYR A 214 -0.16 -1.77 -43.93
C TYR A 214 -1.42 -1.86 -44.78
N ARG A 215 -2.46 -2.51 -44.28
CA ARG A 215 -3.79 -2.56 -44.90
C ARG A 215 -4.70 -1.54 -44.22
N LEU A 216 -5.42 -0.76 -45.01
CA LEU A 216 -6.38 0.23 -44.50
C LEU A 216 -7.65 -0.47 -44.02
N ASP A 217 -7.92 -0.46 -42.72
CA ASP A 217 -9.07 -1.14 -42.13
C ASP A 217 -10.29 -0.22 -42.02
N ALA A 218 -10.09 1.04 -41.62
CA ALA A 218 -11.18 1.98 -41.41
C ALA A 218 -10.72 3.45 -41.47
N MET A 219 -11.67 4.34 -41.76
CA MET A 219 -11.46 5.79 -41.70
C MET A 219 -12.60 6.44 -40.94
N LYS A 220 -12.29 7.30 -39.97
CA LYS A 220 -13.29 7.99 -39.16
C LYS A 220 -12.95 9.47 -39.04
N TYR A 221 -13.94 10.34 -39.28
CA TYR A 221 -13.76 11.76 -38.99
C TYR A 221 -13.98 12.03 -37.50
N ASN A 222 -12.95 12.54 -36.84
CA ASN A 222 -12.98 12.90 -35.44
C ASN A 222 -13.42 14.36 -35.29
N LYS A 223 -14.67 14.53 -34.85
CA LYS A 223 -15.28 15.85 -34.66
C LYS A 223 -14.55 16.72 -33.63
N HIS A 224 -13.84 16.10 -32.67
CA HIS A 224 -13.14 16.82 -31.61
C HIS A 224 -11.80 17.40 -32.09
N THR A 225 -11.04 16.64 -32.88
CA THR A 225 -9.75 17.08 -33.42
C THR A 225 -9.87 17.81 -34.76
N GLY A 226 -11.02 17.67 -35.44
CA GLY A 226 -11.24 18.23 -36.78
C GLY A 226 -10.41 17.53 -37.87
N LYS A 227 -10.02 16.27 -37.63
CA LYS A 227 -9.14 15.48 -38.50
C LYS A 227 -9.73 14.08 -38.74
N TYR A 228 -9.21 13.40 -39.75
CA TYR A 228 -9.50 12.00 -40.06
C TYR A 228 -8.51 11.08 -39.35
N ASP A 229 -9.05 10.08 -38.68
CA ASP A 229 -8.33 8.99 -38.02
C ASP A 229 -8.42 7.75 -38.94
N SER A 230 -7.30 7.42 -39.59
CA SER A 230 -7.20 6.26 -40.50
C SER A 230 -6.52 5.10 -39.78
N HIS A 231 -7.19 3.95 -39.74
CA HIS A 231 -6.79 2.78 -38.97
C HIS A 231 -6.20 1.72 -39.90
N PHE A 232 -5.07 1.16 -39.50
CA PHE A 232 -4.28 0.26 -40.32
C PHE A 232 -3.90 -1.00 -39.55
N SER A 233 -3.95 -2.15 -40.24
CA SER A 233 -3.40 -3.41 -39.77
C SER A 233 -2.12 -3.72 -40.52
N ILE A 234 -1.11 -4.27 -39.85
CA ILE A 234 0.13 -4.65 -40.51
C ILE A 234 -0.15 -5.75 -41.54
N SER A 235 0.42 -5.63 -42.75
CA SER A 235 0.21 -6.65 -43.78
C SER A 235 0.73 -8.03 -43.31
N SER A 236 0.07 -9.09 -43.78
CA SER A 236 0.53 -10.47 -43.57
C SER A 236 1.95 -10.67 -44.10
N ASP A 237 2.29 -9.96 -45.17
CA ASP A 237 3.52 -10.13 -45.95
C ASP A 237 4.71 -9.36 -45.37
N THR A 238 4.49 -8.59 -44.29
CA THR A 238 5.55 -7.85 -43.61
C THR A 238 6.52 -8.78 -42.87
N ASP A 239 7.82 -8.56 -43.07
CA ASP A 239 8.91 -9.34 -42.47
C ASP A 239 8.71 -9.53 -40.94
N PRO A 240 8.71 -10.78 -40.44
CA PRO A 240 8.65 -11.08 -39.00
C PRO A 240 9.68 -10.32 -38.16
N LYS A 241 10.87 -9.99 -38.71
CA LYS A 241 11.88 -9.19 -38.01
C LYS A 241 11.40 -7.77 -37.75
N ILE A 242 10.67 -7.16 -38.68
CA ILE A 242 10.08 -5.83 -38.52
C ILE A 242 8.98 -5.88 -37.46
N LYS A 243 8.11 -6.90 -37.50
CA LYS A 243 7.08 -7.13 -36.45
C LYS A 243 7.72 -7.23 -35.06
N ALA A 244 8.79 -8.01 -34.93
CA ALA A 244 9.54 -8.14 -33.68
C ALA A 244 10.23 -6.83 -33.25
N ALA A 245 10.72 -6.03 -34.19
CA ALA A 245 11.30 -4.72 -33.91
C ALA A 245 10.26 -3.72 -33.41
N ILE A 246 9.07 -3.66 -34.04
CA ILE A 246 7.93 -2.85 -33.58
C ILE A 246 7.52 -3.24 -32.16
N LYS A 247 7.31 -4.54 -31.91
CA LYS A 247 6.95 -5.05 -30.57
C LYS A 247 7.98 -4.67 -29.52
N ARG A 248 9.28 -4.78 -29.84
CA ARG A 248 10.37 -4.38 -28.93
C ARG A 248 10.40 -2.87 -28.68
N TYR A 249 10.23 -2.07 -29.74
CA TYR A 249 10.20 -0.62 -29.65
C TYR A 249 9.08 -0.15 -28.73
N ILE A 250 7.84 -0.61 -28.97
CA ILE A 250 6.66 -0.23 -28.18
C ILE A 250 6.85 -0.60 -26.71
N LYS A 251 7.30 -1.82 -26.41
CA LYS A 251 7.57 -2.25 -25.03
C LYS A 251 8.65 -1.39 -24.35
N ALA A 252 9.68 -0.97 -25.10
CA ALA A 252 10.77 -0.16 -24.57
C ALA A 252 10.37 1.31 -24.35
N THR A 253 9.50 1.87 -25.21
CA THR A 253 9.13 3.29 -25.17
C THR A 253 7.84 3.58 -24.43
N ALA A 254 7.02 2.58 -24.10
CA ALA A 254 5.73 2.73 -23.42
C ALA A 254 5.78 3.59 -22.15
N TYR A 255 6.90 3.58 -21.43
CA TYR A 255 7.10 4.39 -20.22
C TYR A 255 7.66 5.80 -20.49
N GLN A 256 8.31 6.00 -21.65
CA GLN A 256 8.92 7.28 -22.05
C GLN A 256 7.98 8.13 -22.90
N GLN A 257 7.10 7.46 -23.66
CA GLN A 257 6.13 8.09 -24.55
C GLN A 257 4.71 7.96 -23.96
N PRO A 258 3.82 8.89 -24.30
CA PRO A 258 2.41 8.73 -23.97
C PRO A 258 1.84 7.49 -24.67
N LEU A 259 0.91 6.81 -24.01
CA LEU A 259 0.12 5.75 -24.63
C LEU A 259 -0.96 6.34 -25.54
N GLN A 260 -1.64 5.47 -26.29
CA GLN A 260 -2.91 5.82 -26.92
C GLN A 260 -3.87 6.41 -25.87
N ARG A 261 -4.68 7.39 -26.27
CA ARG A 261 -5.52 8.22 -25.40
C ARG A 261 -6.23 7.45 -24.28
N GLU A 262 -6.92 6.35 -24.59
CA GLU A 262 -7.72 5.61 -23.59
C GLU A 262 -6.83 4.91 -22.56
N LEU A 263 -5.76 4.24 -23.00
CA LEU A 263 -4.77 3.60 -22.14
C LEU A 263 -4.05 4.62 -21.25
N GLU A 264 -3.74 5.81 -21.81
CA GLU A 264 -3.11 6.88 -21.04
C GLU A 264 -4.01 7.42 -19.94
N ILE A 265 -5.31 7.56 -20.21
CA ILE A 265 -6.28 8.01 -19.21
C ILE A 265 -6.36 7.00 -18.06
N GLU A 266 -6.41 5.71 -18.37
CA GLU A 266 -6.45 4.66 -17.35
C GLU A 266 -5.18 4.62 -16.51
N ARG A 267 -4.01 4.66 -17.17
CA ARG A 267 -2.71 4.76 -16.50
C ARG A 267 -2.64 5.98 -15.59
N ALA A 268 -2.98 7.16 -16.10
CA ALA A 268 -2.94 8.40 -15.35
C ALA A 268 -3.91 8.39 -14.16
N MET A 269 -5.12 7.84 -14.32
CA MET A 269 -6.08 7.73 -13.23
C MET A 269 -5.53 6.89 -12.08
N GLN A 270 -5.00 5.70 -12.37
CA GLN A 270 -4.47 4.80 -11.35
C GLN A 270 -3.23 5.38 -10.68
N ASP A 271 -2.33 5.98 -11.46
CA ASP A 271 -1.12 6.64 -10.98
C ASP A 271 -1.43 7.81 -10.04
N LEU A 272 -2.42 8.64 -10.36
CA LEU A 272 -2.82 9.76 -9.50
C LEU A 272 -3.43 9.28 -8.17
N GLU A 273 -4.19 8.18 -8.19
CA GLU A 273 -4.72 7.55 -6.97
C GLU A 273 -3.60 6.97 -6.09
N ARG A 274 -2.63 6.33 -6.72
CA ARG A 274 -1.42 5.81 -6.07
C ARG A 274 -0.59 6.91 -5.42
N ASP A 275 -0.40 8.04 -6.11
CA ASP A 275 0.28 9.20 -5.53
C ASP A 275 -0.43 9.71 -4.29
N ARG A 276 -1.77 9.73 -4.30
CA ARG A 276 -2.57 10.14 -3.15
C ARG A 276 -2.30 9.27 -1.93
N LEU A 277 -2.11 7.96 -2.14
CA LEU A 277 -1.78 7.04 -1.07
C LEU A 277 -0.37 7.32 -0.54
N LEU A 278 0.67 7.31 -1.38
CA LEU A 278 2.04 7.51 -0.87
C LEU A 278 2.23 8.86 -0.18
N GLU A 279 1.68 9.94 -0.74
CA GLU A 279 1.74 11.29 -0.16
C GLU A 279 1.22 11.31 1.28
N ASN A 280 0.11 10.60 1.53
CA ASN A 280 -0.59 10.57 2.82
C ASN A 280 -0.22 9.33 3.65
N SER A 281 0.86 8.63 3.29
CA SER A 281 1.28 7.41 3.99
C SER A 281 1.98 7.73 5.30
N PRO A 282 1.69 7.01 6.40
CA PRO A 282 2.47 7.12 7.63
C PRO A 282 3.81 6.39 7.53
N TRP A 283 4.04 5.61 6.48
CA TRP A 283 5.28 4.86 6.29
C TRP A 283 6.39 5.74 5.70
N LEU A 284 7.55 5.71 6.35
CA LEU A 284 8.79 6.30 5.88
C LEU A 284 9.60 5.25 5.10
N PRO A 285 9.66 5.33 3.75
CA PRO A 285 10.53 4.47 2.95
C PRO A 285 12.00 4.87 3.09
N VAL A 286 12.84 3.90 3.44
CA VAL A 286 14.30 3.99 3.49
C VAL A 286 14.89 2.99 2.51
N TYR A 287 15.49 3.48 1.44
CA TYR A 287 16.07 2.67 0.38
C TYR A 287 17.43 2.13 0.80
N ALA A 288 17.69 0.90 0.40
CA ALA A 288 18.87 0.17 0.80
C ALA A 288 19.53 -0.57 -0.37
N LYS A 289 20.85 -0.68 -0.30
CA LYS A 289 21.67 -1.42 -1.26
C LYS A 289 22.16 -2.73 -0.66
N ARG A 290 22.49 -3.71 -1.51
CA ARG A 290 23.23 -4.91 -1.10
C ARG A 290 24.71 -4.54 -0.97
N GLY A 291 25.26 -4.68 0.25
CA GLY A 291 26.67 -4.59 0.56
C GLY A 291 27.29 -5.96 0.86
N LEU A 292 28.58 -5.98 1.23
CA LEU A 292 29.32 -7.21 1.55
C LEU A 292 28.76 -7.94 2.77
N GLU A 293 28.33 -7.19 3.79
CA GLU A 293 27.84 -7.73 5.08
C GLU A 293 26.30 -7.81 5.16
N GLY A 294 25.61 -7.64 4.03
CA GLY A 294 24.16 -7.63 3.94
C GLY A 294 23.61 -6.30 3.42
N ILE A 295 22.36 -5.98 3.80
CA ILE A 295 21.66 -4.78 3.35
C ILE A 295 22.18 -3.55 4.12
N GLN A 296 22.33 -2.42 3.43
CA GLN A 296 22.76 -1.15 4.03
C GLN A 296 21.80 -0.01 3.64
N PRO A 297 21.27 0.77 4.60
CA PRO A 297 20.36 1.87 4.32
C PRO A 297 21.15 3.07 3.78
N GLU A 298 20.61 3.75 2.77
CA GLU A 298 21.33 4.80 2.04
C GLU A 298 20.57 6.13 2.05
N ILE A 299 19.29 6.09 1.69
CA ILE A 299 18.51 7.31 1.47
C ILE A 299 17.05 7.10 1.88
N ALA A 300 16.44 8.11 2.49
CA ALA A 300 15.02 8.12 2.84
C ALA A 300 14.23 9.07 1.94
N LEU A 301 12.97 8.75 1.66
CA LEU A 301 12.05 9.64 0.95
C LEU A 301 11.04 10.22 1.95
N LEU A 302 11.09 11.53 2.13
CA LEU A 302 10.23 12.27 3.05
C LEU A 302 9.03 12.84 2.29
N THR A 303 7.83 12.57 2.82
CA THR A 303 6.59 13.25 2.47
C THR A 303 6.12 14.07 3.66
N LYS A 304 5.24 15.04 3.43
CA LYS A 304 4.63 15.80 4.52
C LYS A 304 3.96 14.91 5.57
N ALA A 305 3.27 13.85 5.15
CA ALA A 305 2.60 12.94 6.08
C ALA A 305 3.59 12.09 6.86
N ASN A 306 4.50 11.36 6.19
CA ASN A 306 5.40 10.46 6.90
C ASN A 306 6.33 11.20 7.87
N ALA A 307 6.72 12.44 7.56
CA ALA A 307 7.52 13.27 8.46
C ALA A 307 6.76 13.72 9.71
N GLN A 308 5.42 13.80 9.66
CA GLN A 308 4.58 14.10 10.82
C GLN A 308 4.35 12.88 11.70
N PHE A 309 4.17 11.70 11.08
CA PHE A 309 3.95 10.45 11.80
C PHE A 309 5.22 9.84 12.41
N ASN A 310 6.40 10.25 11.92
CA ASN A 310 7.68 9.66 12.34
C ASN A 310 8.61 10.73 12.91
N SER A 311 9.32 10.36 13.98
CA SER A 311 10.48 11.14 14.43
C SER A 311 11.67 10.92 13.49
N VAL A 312 11.64 11.51 12.29
CA VAL A 312 12.58 11.21 11.18
C VAL A 312 14.03 11.13 11.62
N ASN A 313 14.54 12.13 12.34
CA ASN A 313 15.94 12.14 12.82
C ASN A 313 16.26 10.92 13.69
N ASN A 314 15.35 10.54 14.59
CA ASN A 314 15.52 9.38 15.45
C ASN A 314 15.44 8.08 14.65
N VAL A 315 14.54 7.99 13.66
CA VAL A 315 14.43 6.82 12.79
C VAL A 315 15.73 6.60 12.02
N LEU A 316 16.22 7.64 11.33
CA LEU A 316 17.45 7.54 10.54
C LEU A 316 18.67 7.25 11.42
N ASP A 317 18.75 7.88 12.60
CA ASP A 317 19.80 7.61 13.57
C ASP A 317 19.81 6.14 14.05
N VAL A 318 18.63 5.60 14.38
CA VAL A 318 18.50 4.20 14.85
C VAL A 318 18.86 3.20 13.75
N LEU A 319 18.47 3.47 12.50
CA LEU A 319 18.81 2.62 11.36
C LEU A 319 20.29 2.75 10.94
N GLY A 320 20.97 3.84 11.30
CA GLY A 320 22.38 4.07 10.99
C GLY A 320 23.35 3.17 11.77
N HIS A 321 22.91 2.56 12.88
CA HIS A 321 23.71 1.63 13.68
C HIS A 321 23.94 0.30 12.96
N GLN A 322 25.14 0.11 12.39
CA GLN A 322 25.41 -0.95 11.40
C GLN A 322 25.13 -2.36 11.92
N LYS A 323 25.60 -2.69 13.12
CA LYS A 323 25.39 -4.00 13.74
C LYS A 323 23.91 -4.26 14.03
N ASN A 324 23.22 -3.26 14.58
CA ASN A 324 21.81 -3.37 14.94
C ASN A 324 20.94 -3.46 13.68
N PHE A 325 21.27 -2.70 12.63
CA PHE A 325 20.59 -2.77 11.33
C PHE A 325 20.84 -4.11 10.62
N SER A 326 22.05 -4.70 10.71
CA SER A 326 22.31 -6.04 10.18
C SER A 326 21.44 -7.10 10.86
N ALA A 327 21.25 -7.00 12.19
CA ALA A 327 20.34 -7.88 12.92
C ALA A 327 18.88 -7.69 12.50
N LEU A 328 18.42 -6.43 12.39
CA LEU A 328 17.09 -6.10 11.87
C LEU A 328 16.88 -6.64 10.46
N SER A 329 17.85 -6.46 9.56
CA SER A 329 17.77 -6.89 8.17
C SER A 329 17.63 -8.41 8.03
N LYS A 330 18.35 -9.18 8.86
CA LYS A 330 18.21 -10.65 8.88
C LYS A 330 16.80 -11.08 9.29
N GLU A 331 16.22 -10.39 10.27
CA GLU A 331 14.84 -10.66 10.69
C GLU A 331 13.84 -10.28 9.60
N LEU A 332 14.00 -9.10 8.99
CA LEU A 332 13.16 -8.64 7.89
C LEU A 332 13.25 -9.53 6.65
N LEU A 333 14.42 -10.05 6.30
CA LEU A 333 14.57 -11.01 5.20
C LEU A 333 13.85 -12.35 5.47
N THR A 334 13.70 -12.72 6.74
CA THR A 334 13.04 -13.97 7.14
C THR A 334 11.53 -13.82 7.24
N TYR A 335 11.06 -12.73 7.84
CA TYR A 335 9.65 -12.56 8.22
C TYR A 335 8.94 -11.41 7.48
N ARG A 336 9.64 -10.63 6.64
CA ARG A 336 9.18 -9.40 5.97
C ARG A 336 8.71 -8.26 6.88
N GLU A 337 8.62 -8.51 8.18
CA GLU A 337 8.14 -7.59 9.20
C GLU A 337 9.00 -7.73 10.46
N ALA A 338 9.29 -6.62 11.13
CA ALA A 338 9.94 -6.59 12.43
C ALA A 338 9.48 -5.37 13.24
N PHE A 339 9.58 -5.49 14.56
CA PHE A 339 9.33 -4.38 15.49
C PHE A 339 10.63 -4.06 16.22
N LEU A 340 11.17 -2.87 16.02
CA LEU A 340 12.45 -2.43 16.54
C LEU A 340 12.24 -1.50 17.74
N PHE A 341 12.57 -2.00 18.93
CA PHE A 341 12.54 -1.24 20.16
C PHE A 341 13.84 -0.45 20.32
N TYR A 342 13.70 0.82 20.70
CA TYR A 342 14.85 1.66 21.02
C TYR A 342 14.55 2.67 22.13
N GLY A 343 15.61 3.14 22.78
CA GLY A 343 15.53 4.13 23.85
C GLY A 343 16.72 4.10 24.80
N LEU A 344 16.68 4.97 25.80
CA LEU A 344 17.70 5.12 26.83
C LEU A 344 17.28 4.41 28.12
N LEU A 345 18.18 3.55 28.62
CA LEU A 345 18.08 2.93 29.92
C LEU A 345 19.11 3.53 30.88
N LYS A 346 18.64 3.95 32.05
CA LYS A 346 19.50 4.40 33.14
C LYS A 346 20.14 3.20 33.81
N THR A 347 21.45 3.10 33.73
CA THR A 347 22.24 2.06 34.42
C THR A 347 23.10 2.67 35.51
N LYS A 348 23.70 1.84 36.38
CA LYS A 348 24.69 2.31 37.37
C LYS A 348 25.92 2.99 36.73
N LYS A 349 26.19 2.72 35.44
CA LYS A 349 27.33 3.27 34.67
C LYS A 349 26.95 4.48 33.81
N GLY A 350 25.72 4.97 33.93
CA GLY A 350 25.17 6.03 33.08
C GLY A 350 24.09 5.52 32.11
N ASP A 351 23.70 6.39 31.19
CA ASP A 351 22.64 6.11 30.22
C ASP A 351 23.17 5.21 29.09
N THR A 352 22.42 4.15 28.78
CA THR A 352 22.76 3.20 27.72
C THR A 352 21.66 3.20 26.67
N LYS A 353 22.03 3.47 25.41
CA LYS A 353 21.14 3.40 24.27
C LYS A 353 20.93 1.96 23.84
N ILE A 354 19.68 1.55 23.76
CA ILE A 354 19.24 0.20 23.36
C ILE A 354 18.61 0.29 21.98
N VAL A 355 18.92 -0.69 21.13
CA VAL A 355 18.31 -0.93 19.81
C VAL A 355 18.22 -2.44 19.58
N VAL A 356 17.01 -2.99 19.58
CA VAL A 356 16.78 -4.44 19.59
C VAL A 356 15.41 -4.79 19.01
N THR A 357 15.28 -5.92 18.32
CA THR A 357 13.98 -6.35 17.78
C THR A 357 13.13 -7.06 18.83
N HIS A 358 11.81 -7.03 18.67
CA HIS A 358 10.89 -7.71 19.59
C HIS A 358 11.13 -9.22 19.65
N ARG A 359 11.45 -9.88 18.53
CA ARG A 359 11.70 -11.34 18.51
C ARG A 359 12.97 -11.71 19.25
N GLN A 360 14.03 -10.87 19.17
CA GLN A 360 15.22 -11.05 20.01
C GLN A 360 14.87 -10.95 21.49
N LEU A 361 14.04 -9.97 21.87
CA LEU A 361 13.59 -9.82 23.25
C LEU A 361 12.68 -10.96 23.72
N ALA A 362 11.79 -11.45 22.85
CA ALA A 362 10.90 -12.57 23.15
C ALA A 362 11.71 -13.86 23.33
N ALA A 363 12.64 -14.15 22.42
CA ALA A 363 13.51 -15.33 22.49
C ALA A 363 14.37 -15.37 23.76
N ASP A 364 14.84 -14.21 24.23
CA ASP A 364 15.64 -14.10 25.46
C ASP A 364 14.79 -13.99 26.75
N GLY A 365 13.46 -13.92 26.61
CA GLY A 365 12.52 -13.72 27.71
C GLY A 365 12.71 -12.37 28.42
N GLN A 366 13.13 -11.33 27.70
CA GLN A 366 13.40 -9.99 28.24
C GLN A 366 12.40 -8.91 27.78
N LEU A 367 11.43 -9.25 26.92
CA LEU A 367 10.47 -8.29 26.35
C LEU A 367 9.74 -7.47 27.42
N ALA A 368 9.10 -8.13 28.40
CA ALA A 368 8.36 -7.44 29.45
C ALA A 368 9.23 -6.50 30.29
N GLY A 369 10.39 -7.00 30.73
CA GLY A 369 11.33 -6.25 31.54
C GLY A 369 11.87 -5.01 30.82
N LEU A 370 12.29 -5.16 29.55
CA LEU A 370 12.83 -4.04 28.77
C LEU A 370 11.78 -2.98 28.48
N VAL A 371 10.59 -3.39 28.01
CA VAL A 371 9.49 -2.45 27.70
C VAL A 371 9.07 -1.70 28.96
N TYR A 372 8.94 -2.38 30.10
CA TYR A 372 8.63 -1.74 31.38
C TYR A 372 9.69 -0.71 31.81
N LEU A 373 10.99 -1.06 31.72
CA LEU A 373 12.07 -0.15 32.10
C LEU A 373 12.12 1.09 31.19
N LEU A 374 11.95 0.92 29.88
CA LEU A 374 11.90 2.01 28.91
C LEU A 374 10.68 2.92 29.11
N ASN A 375 9.52 2.35 29.43
CA ASN A 375 8.33 3.14 29.78
C ASN A 375 8.55 3.92 31.09
N LYS A 376 9.15 3.28 32.10
CA LYS A 376 9.48 3.94 33.37
C LYS A 376 10.47 5.10 33.19
N SER A 377 11.41 4.99 32.23
CA SER A 377 12.34 6.08 31.88
C SER A 377 11.75 7.12 30.91
N LYS A 378 10.49 6.94 30.46
CA LYS A 378 9.84 7.77 29.42
C LYS A 378 10.64 7.84 28.11
N SER A 379 11.41 6.79 27.83
CA SER A 379 12.27 6.71 26.64
C SER A 379 11.86 5.58 25.69
N LEU A 380 10.75 4.89 25.93
CA LEU A 380 10.27 3.84 25.03
C LEU A 380 9.93 4.42 23.66
N ALA A 381 10.60 3.89 22.64
CA ALA A 381 10.18 4.04 21.27
C ALA A 381 10.21 2.69 20.53
N CYS A 382 9.36 2.57 19.51
CA CYS A 382 9.26 1.35 18.71
C CYS A 382 8.92 1.70 17.26
N LEU A 383 9.71 1.17 16.32
CA LEU A 383 9.42 1.22 14.90
C LEU A 383 8.80 -0.09 14.45
N HIS A 384 7.73 0.00 13.69
CA HIS A 384 7.27 -1.08 12.83
C HIS A 384 8.03 -0.99 11.51
N CYS A 385 8.79 -2.02 11.16
CA CYS A 385 9.58 -2.10 9.95
C CYS A 385 9.05 -3.21 9.04
N ARG A 386 8.93 -2.91 7.74
CA ARG A 386 8.66 -3.91 6.69
C ARG A 386 9.69 -3.79 5.57
N LEU A 387 9.99 -4.89 4.91
CA LEU A 387 10.99 -4.97 3.85
C LEU A 387 10.37 -5.50 2.57
N ASP A 388 10.67 -4.83 1.45
CA ASP A 388 10.40 -5.35 0.12
C ASP A 388 11.65 -5.29 -0.76
N GLU A 389 11.73 -6.19 -1.73
CA GLU A 389 12.83 -6.29 -2.69
C GLU A 389 12.51 -5.52 -3.97
N VAL A 390 13.49 -4.73 -4.45
CA VAL A 390 13.36 -3.95 -5.69
C VAL A 390 14.07 -4.70 -6.81
N THR A 391 13.30 -5.08 -7.83
CA THR A 391 13.85 -5.82 -8.98
C THR A 391 14.59 -4.89 -9.93
N SER A 392 15.40 -5.47 -10.82
CA SER A 392 16.00 -4.70 -11.92
C SER A 392 14.97 -4.13 -12.88
N GLU A 393 13.83 -4.80 -13.04
CA GLU A 393 12.73 -4.33 -13.89
C GLU A 393 12.10 -3.06 -13.30
N ASP A 394 11.84 -3.04 -11.99
CA ASP A 394 11.28 -1.86 -11.31
C ASP A 394 12.18 -0.64 -11.46
N ARG A 395 13.50 -0.82 -11.29
CA ARG A 395 14.49 0.24 -11.53
C ARG A 395 14.47 0.71 -12.97
N SER A 396 14.48 -0.22 -13.93
CA SER A 396 14.46 0.11 -15.37
C SER A 396 13.20 0.90 -15.76
N LYS A 397 12.03 0.53 -15.21
CA LYS A 397 10.77 1.27 -15.40
C LYS A 397 10.87 2.67 -14.81
N ALA A 398 11.31 2.82 -13.57
CA ALA A 398 11.47 4.13 -12.91
C ALA A 398 12.45 5.05 -13.68
N PHE A 399 13.58 4.52 -14.17
CA PHE A 399 14.50 5.27 -15.03
C PHE A 399 13.81 5.73 -16.32
N SER A 400 13.03 4.85 -16.95
CA SER A 400 12.32 5.14 -18.20
C SER A 400 11.23 6.21 -18.02
N ILE A 401 10.40 6.12 -16.98
CA ILE A 401 9.31 7.08 -16.70
C ILE A 401 9.82 8.50 -16.46
N HIS A 402 11.05 8.63 -15.96
CA HIS A 402 11.65 9.92 -15.63
C HIS A 402 12.69 10.40 -16.62
N ASP A 403 12.91 9.67 -17.70
CA ASP A 403 13.95 9.97 -18.69
C ASP A 403 15.31 10.18 -18.01
N MET A 404 15.65 9.25 -17.12
CA MET A 404 16.88 9.23 -16.33
C MET A 404 17.79 8.09 -16.80
N SER A 405 19.10 8.28 -16.64
CA SER A 405 20.11 7.27 -16.99
C SER A 405 20.82 6.76 -15.74
N ALA A 406 20.93 5.44 -15.62
CA ALA A 406 21.73 4.78 -14.59
C ALA A 406 23.22 5.20 -14.62
N LYS A 407 23.73 5.65 -15.77
CA LYS A 407 25.11 6.19 -15.86
C LYS A 407 25.26 7.52 -15.12
N THR A 408 24.21 8.34 -15.10
CA THR A 408 24.19 9.64 -14.42
C THR A 408 23.86 9.50 -12.94
N TYR A 409 23.07 8.48 -12.58
CA TYR A 409 22.62 8.19 -11.21
C TYR A 409 22.97 6.75 -10.78
N PRO A 410 24.27 6.39 -10.71
CA PRO A 410 24.70 5.02 -10.42
C PRO A 410 24.32 4.54 -9.01
N GLU A 411 24.07 5.46 -8.08
CA GLU A 411 23.57 5.17 -6.74
C GLU A 411 22.13 4.64 -6.75
N LEU A 412 21.29 5.14 -7.65
CA LEU A 412 19.90 4.69 -7.79
C LEU A 412 19.80 3.30 -8.40
N ASP A 413 20.72 2.97 -9.31
CA ASP A 413 20.79 1.64 -9.92
C ASP A 413 21.20 0.53 -8.93
N LYS A 414 21.85 0.92 -7.82
CA LYS A 414 22.26 0.00 -6.74
C LYS A 414 21.17 -0.26 -5.70
N ILE A 415 20.03 0.43 -5.80
CA ILE A 415 18.90 0.21 -4.88
C ILE A 415 18.40 -1.21 -5.07
N SER A 416 18.31 -1.94 -3.96
CA SER A 416 17.96 -3.36 -3.97
C SER A 416 16.75 -3.67 -3.10
N HIS A 417 16.47 -2.83 -2.10
CA HIS A 417 15.39 -3.04 -1.15
C HIS A 417 14.84 -1.70 -0.68
N ILE A 418 13.61 -1.73 -0.15
CA ILE A 418 13.00 -0.62 0.58
C ILE A 418 12.62 -1.12 1.96
N VAL A 419 13.13 -0.45 2.99
CA VAL A 419 12.72 -0.64 4.39
C VAL A 419 11.70 0.44 4.72
N TYR A 420 10.43 0.06 4.86
CA TYR A 420 9.39 0.98 5.32
C TYR A 420 9.36 0.98 6.83
N CYS A 421 9.44 2.17 7.43
CA CYS A 421 9.41 2.36 8.87
C CYS A 421 8.19 3.18 9.28
N ARG A 422 7.55 2.80 10.37
CA ARG A 422 6.45 3.56 10.99
C ARG A 422 6.62 3.58 12.50
N ASP A 423 6.66 4.75 13.10
CA ASP A 423 6.66 4.91 14.55
C ASP A 423 5.32 4.45 15.14
N ILE A 424 5.38 3.50 16.07
CA ILE A 424 4.20 2.97 16.80
C ILE A 424 4.33 3.16 18.32
N SER A 425 5.24 4.03 18.75
CA SER A 425 5.59 4.22 20.17
C SER A 425 4.37 4.57 21.02
N ASP A 426 3.47 5.39 20.51
CA ASP A 426 2.28 5.85 21.24
C ASP A 426 1.34 4.70 21.66
N MET A 427 1.26 3.64 20.86
CA MET A 427 0.49 2.45 21.23
C MET A 427 1.07 1.71 22.44
N LEU A 428 2.37 1.87 22.71
CA LEU A 428 3.11 1.10 23.70
C LEU A 428 3.41 1.87 24.99
N ARG A 429 3.31 3.21 24.98
CA ARG A 429 3.67 4.11 26.10
C ARG A 429 2.92 3.83 27.42
N ASN A 430 1.76 3.18 27.37
CA ASN A 430 0.94 2.88 28.55
C ASN A 430 1.00 1.42 29.00
N LEU A 431 1.96 0.65 28.47
CA LEU A 431 2.16 -0.75 28.87
C LEU A 431 2.91 -0.84 30.19
N THR A 432 2.43 -1.73 31.06
CA THR A 432 3.05 -2.09 32.33
C THR A 432 3.01 -3.59 32.55
N LEU A 433 3.70 -4.04 33.59
CA LEU A 433 3.73 -5.44 33.99
C LEU A 433 2.36 -5.88 34.52
N GLY A 434 1.86 -7.01 34.03
CA GLY A 434 0.71 -7.72 34.58
C GLY A 434 1.04 -8.42 35.90
N GLU A 435 2.26 -8.93 36.01
CA GLU A 435 2.77 -9.71 37.14
C GLU A 435 4.24 -9.36 37.45
N ARG A 436 4.81 -9.89 38.54
CA ARG A 436 6.23 -9.66 38.86
C ARG A 436 7.11 -10.27 37.76
N CYS A 437 8.12 -9.52 37.33
CA CYS A 437 9.07 -9.91 36.29
C CYS A 437 10.50 -9.85 36.85
N GLU A 438 11.33 -10.83 36.48
CA GLU A 438 12.76 -10.83 36.81
C GLU A 438 13.55 -9.99 35.81
N PHE A 439 14.36 -9.05 36.33
CA PHE A 439 15.20 -8.19 35.50
C PHE A 439 16.57 -8.84 35.27
N LYS A 440 16.76 -9.42 34.08
CA LYS A 440 18.04 -9.97 33.64
C LYS A 440 19.01 -8.86 33.21
N SER A 441 20.30 -9.16 33.17
CA SER A 441 21.32 -8.24 32.63
C SER A 441 21.09 -8.01 31.13
N ILE A 442 21.24 -6.76 30.69
CA ILE A 442 21.11 -6.35 29.29
C ILE A 442 22.31 -6.91 28.49
N PRO A 443 22.10 -7.78 27.48
CA PRO A 443 23.16 -8.24 26.59
C PRO A 443 23.82 -7.10 25.81
N LYS A 444 25.15 -7.17 25.63
CA LYS A 444 25.92 -6.21 24.80
C LYS A 444 25.42 -6.12 23.35
N ARG A 445 24.72 -7.15 22.85
CA ARG A 445 24.15 -7.15 21.49
C ARG A 445 22.96 -6.20 21.32
N TYR A 446 22.32 -5.77 22.41
CA TYR A 446 21.22 -4.81 22.35
C TYR A 446 21.67 -3.35 22.43
N ILE A 447 22.91 -3.11 22.89
CA ILE A 447 23.46 -1.77 23.02
C ILE A 447 23.74 -1.24 21.62
N ALA A 448 23.33 -0.01 21.35
CA ALA A 448 23.63 0.68 20.10
C ALA A 448 25.14 0.70 19.84
N ASP A 449 25.57 0.34 18.64
CA ASP A 449 26.98 0.29 18.30
C ASP A 449 27.59 1.68 18.04
N THR A 450 28.91 1.74 18.03
CA THR A 450 29.66 2.97 17.76
C THR A 450 29.88 3.22 16.27
N ARG A 451 29.69 2.20 15.41
CA ARG A 451 29.82 2.34 13.96
C ARG A 451 28.50 2.80 13.38
N HIS A 452 28.48 4.06 12.96
CA HIS A 452 27.28 4.72 12.46
C HIS A 452 27.43 5.07 10.98
N SER A 453 26.42 4.70 10.19
CA SER A 453 26.29 5.09 8.80
C SER A 453 25.31 6.25 8.66
N SER A 454 25.73 7.30 7.95
CA SER A 454 24.84 8.41 7.61
C SER A 454 23.82 7.97 6.55
N ILE A 455 22.53 8.15 6.83
CA ILE A 455 21.45 7.93 5.87
C ILE A 455 21.02 9.29 5.33
N GLY A 456 21.11 9.47 4.02
CA GLY A 456 20.64 10.67 3.34
C GLY A 456 19.12 10.75 3.31
N TYR A 457 18.58 11.89 2.86
CA TYR A 457 17.15 12.00 2.56
C TYR A 457 16.89 12.95 1.40
N VAL A 458 15.78 12.70 0.71
CA VAL A 458 15.16 13.63 -0.23
C VAL A 458 13.75 13.95 0.24
N MET A 459 13.29 15.14 -0.09
CA MET A 459 11.99 15.66 0.36
C MET A 459 11.30 16.41 -0.77
N GLU A 460 10.00 16.60 -0.61
CA GLU A 460 9.19 17.44 -1.51
C GLU A 460 9.68 18.89 -1.52
N GLU A 461 9.46 19.61 -2.64
CA GLU A 461 9.86 21.01 -2.79
C GLU A 461 9.34 21.88 -1.64
N ASP A 462 8.10 21.64 -1.18
CA ASP A 462 7.47 22.41 -0.10
C ASP A 462 8.11 22.19 1.29
N LEU A 463 8.89 21.12 1.45
CA LEU A 463 9.68 20.86 2.66
C LEU A 463 11.06 21.52 2.59
N ASP A 464 11.54 21.90 1.41
CA ASP A 464 12.80 22.62 1.25
C ASP A 464 12.65 24.09 1.63
N ARG A 465 13.29 24.49 2.72
CA ARG A 465 13.25 25.87 3.25
C ARG A 465 14.26 26.80 2.59
N ARG A 466 15.05 26.31 1.63
CA ARG A 466 16.08 27.12 0.95
C ARG A 466 15.43 28.14 0.03
N SER A 467 15.93 29.37 0.05
CA SER A 467 15.46 30.49 -0.78
C SER A 467 16.29 30.72 -2.03
N GLU A 468 17.31 29.88 -2.29
CA GLU A 468 18.28 30.05 -3.36
C GLU A 468 18.69 28.72 -3.99
N THR A 469 19.02 28.75 -5.28
CA THR A 469 19.57 27.61 -6.01
C THR A 469 20.99 27.32 -5.52
N ARG A 470 21.27 26.05 -5.26
CA ARG A 470 22.61 25.56 -4.90
C ARG A 470 23.13 24.60 -5.95
N TYR A 471 24.42 24.69 -6.20
CA TYR A 471 25.11 23.85 -7.16
C TYR A 471 26.14 22.99 -6.44
N LEU A 472 26.20 21.70 -6.80
CA LEU A 472 27.30 20.84 -6.40
C LEU A 472 28.59 21.37 -7.00
N VAL A 473 29.59 21.52 -6.15
CA VAL A 473 30.92 21.96 -6.49
C VAL A 473 31.88 20.98 -5.83
N ASP A 474 33.03 20.76 -6.45
CA ASP A 474 34.13 20.00 -5.85
C ASP A 474 35.41 20.79 -6.14
N LYS A 475 35.71 21.73 -5.24
CA LYS A 475 36.79 22.71 -5.40
C LYS A 475 37.50 22.92 -4.07
N ALA A 476 38.82 23.00 -4.13
CA ALA A 476 39.65 23.29 -2.97
C ALA A 476 39.35 24.70 -2.44
N ALA A 477 39.30 24.81 -1.13
CA ALA A 477 39.08 26.04 -0.39
C ALA A 477 40.03 26.11 0.82
N SER A 478 40.26 27.33 1.29
CA SER A 478 41.06 27.57 2.50
C SER A 478 40.28 28.46 3.45
N ILE A 479 40.15 28.02 4.70
CA ILE A 479 39.47 28.72 5.79
C ILE A 479 40.53 29.37 6.68
N LYS A 480 40.51 30.69 6.81
CA LYS A 480 41.45 31.41 7.68
C LYS A 480 40.96 31.37 9.13
N LEU A 481 41.73 30.71 10.01
CA LEU A 481 41.43 30.57 11.45
C LEU A 481 42.14 31.62 12.32
N GLY A 482 43.19 32.27 11.80
CA GLY A 482 43.97 33.29 12.51
C GLY A 482 44.88 34.09 11.58
N LEU A 483 45.84 34.83 12.13
CA LEU A 483 46.80 35.60 11.31
C LEU A 483 47.68 34.72 10.43
N LEU A 484 48.11 33.56 10.95
CA LEU A 484 49.04 32.62 10.33
C LEU A 484 48.48 31.19 10.15
N SER A 485 47.26 30.93 10.62
CA SER A 485 46.63 29.60 10.54
C SER A 485 45.51 29.58 9.51
N SER A 486 45.55 28.58 8.64
CA SER A 486 44.51 28.21 7.70
C SER A 486 44.18 26.73 7.82
N LEU A 487 42.94 26.39 7.51
CA LEU A 487 42.44 25.03 7.43
C LEU A 487 42.03 24.75 5.99
N ASP A 488 42.54 23.66 5.44
CA ASP A 488 42.15 23.20 4.11
C ASP A 488 40.74 22.63 4.15
N ALA A 489 39.97 22.92 3.11
CA ALA A 489 38.58 22.54 2.99
C ALA A 489 38.24 22.20 1.53
N THR A 490 37.19 21.42 1.34
CA THR A 490 36.58 21.19 0.03
C THR A 490 35.19 21.79 0.02
N VAL A 491 34.88 22.59 -1.00
CA VAL A 491 33.53 23.10 -1.23
C VAL A 491 32.71 21.98 -1.84
N ASN A 492 31.62 21.60 -1.18
CA ASN A 492 30.69 20.57 -1.65
C ASN A 492 29.48 21.17 -2.38
N ASP A 493 29.01 22.33 -1.90
CA ASP A 493 27.95 23.09 -2.57
C ASP A 493 28.15 24.59 -2.41
N LEU A 494 27.63 25.33 -3.40
CA LEU A 494 27.71 26.78 -3.49
C LEU A 494 26.38 27.38 -3.97
N SER A 495 26.03 28.52 -3.42
CA SER A 495 24.99 29.44 -3.90
C SER A 495 25.48 30.88 -3.85
N ALA A 496 24.65 31.81 -4.33
CA ALA A 496 24.92 33.24 -4.24
C ALA A 496 25.11 33.74 -2.79
N LYS A 497 24.43 33.11 -1.81
CA LYS A 497 24.43 33.56 -0.41
C LYS A 497 25.13 32.61 0.56
N GLY A 498 25.56 31.42 0.15
CA GLY A 498 26.12 30.44 1.07
C GLY A 498 26.87 29.29 0.42
N MET A 499 27.43 28.43 1.27
CA MET A 499 28.15 27.24 0.82
C MET A 499 28.20 26.17 1.91
N LYS A 500 28.46 24.94 1.49
CA LYS A 500 28.81 23.83 2.37
C LYS A 500 30.26 23.43 2.11
N LEU A 501 31.05 23.37 3.17
CA LEU A 501 32.43 22.89 3.14
C LEU A 501 32.56 21.58 3.91
N THR A 502 33.52 20.75 3.52
CA THR A 502 34.04 19.65 4.32
C THR A 502 35.49 19.96 4.69
N VAL A 503 35.83 19.78 5.96
CA VAL A 503 37.18 19.84 6.51
C VAL A 503 37.55 18.48 7.10
N GLU A 504 38.82 18.23 7.37
CA GLU A 504 39.21 17.02 8.10
C GLU A 504 38.52 16.96 9.47
N PRO A 505 37.92 15.82 9.87
CA PRO A 505 37.32 15.68 11.19
C PRO A 505 38.34 15.94 12.31
N GLY A 506 37.94 16.67 13.35
CA GLY A 506 38.83 17.00 14.46
C GLY A 506 38.32 18.16 15.32
N ASP A 507 39.03 18.43 16.42
CA ASP A 507 38.71 19.52 17.35
C ASP A 507 39.21 20.88 16.85
N HIS A 508 38.73 21.27 15.68
CA HIS A 508 38.99 22.59 15.10
C HIS A 508 38.23 23.66 15.89
N LYS A 509 38.93 24.73 16.29
CA LYS A 509 38.30 25.91 16.90
C LYS A 509 37.66 26.78 15.82
N ILE A 510 36.48 26.36 15.37
CA ILE A 510 35.67 27.11 14.42
C ILE A 510 34.89 28.20 15.16
N GLY A 511 35.17 29.47 14.85
CA GLY A 511 34.43 30.63 15.37
C GLY A 511 33.08 30.82 14.68
N ASN A 512 32.29 31.79 15.15
CA ASN A 512 30.98 32.12 14.55
C ASN A 512 31.11 32.78 13.15
N GLU A 513 32.30 33.29 12.84
CA GLU A 513 32.64 33.93 11.57
C GLU A 513 33.98 33.41 11.06
N LEU A 514 34.06 33.22 9.75
CA LEU A 514 35.24 32.69 9.08
C LEU A 514 35.50 33.45 7.78
N ARG A 515 36.75 33.46 7.33
CA ARG A 515 37.09 33.91 5.97
C ARG A 515 37.45 32.73 5.09
N VAL A 516 36.83 32.66 3.93
CA VAL A 516 36.99 31.56 2.98
C VAL A 516 37.56 32.09 1.67
N SER A 517 38.52 31.37 1.11
CA SER A 517 39.04 31.61 -0.25
C SER A 517 38.87 30.36 -1.11
N ILE A 518 38.38 30.55 -2.33
CA ILE A 518 38.19 29.51 -3.35
C ILE A 518 38.86 30.02 -4.63
N PRO A 519 40.13 29.68 -4.87
CA PRO A 519 40.92 30.25 -5.97
C PRO A 519 40.26 30.09 -7.35
N GLU A 520 39.76 28.89 -7.64
CA GLU A 520 39.15 28.55 -8.94
C GLU A 520 37.85 29.32 -9.21
N LEU A 521 37.14 29.75 -8.16
CA LEU A 521 35.91 30.53 -8.28
C LEU A 521 36.15 32.03 -8.09
N LYS A 522 37.42 32.46 -8.03
CA LYS A 522 37.84 33.85 -7.80
C LYS A 522 37.29 34.45 -6.49
N ILE A 523 36.91 33.62 -5.52
CA ILE A 523 36.47 34.06 -4.18
C ILE A 523 37.70 34.20 -3.31
N ARG A 524 37.98 35.41 -2.79
CA ARG A 524 39.20 35.70 -2.02
C ARG A 524 38.87 36.28 -0.66
N ASN A 525 39.17 35.53 0.41
CA ASN A 525 39.10 35.98 1.80
C ASN A 525 37.73 36.55 2.21
N GLU A 526 36.65 36.00 1.64
CA GLU A 526 35.29 36.49 1.88
C GLU A 526 34.77 36.00 3.23
N ARG A 527 34.02 36.87 3.94
CA ARG A 527 33.53 36.59 5.29
C ARG A 527 32.19 35.88 5.25
N TYR A 528 32.09 34.77 5.99
CA TYR A 528 30.88 33.98 6.17
C TYR A 528 30.58 33.81 7.67
N ARG A 529 29.28 33.79 8.00
CA ARG A 529 28.75 33.32 9.28
C ARG A 529 28.65 31.80 9.27
N VAL A 530 29.04 31.16 10.36
CA VAL A 530 28.85 29.74 10.58
C VAL A 530 27.41 29.49 11.02
N ILE A 531 26.67 28.74 10.22
CA ILE A 531 25.28 28.34 10.51
C ILE A 531 25.26 27.02 11.27
N HIS A 532 26.16 26.11 10.91
CA HIS A 532 26.28 24.80 11.54
C HIS A 532 27.67 24.23 11.32
N PHE A 533 28.21 23.57 12.34
CA PHE A 533 29.45 22.80 12.25
C PHE A 533 29.25 21.45 12.93
N ASP A 534 29.37 20.38 12.15
CA ASP A 534 29.43 19.01 12.63
C ASP A 534 30.91 18.60 12.73
N ARG A 535 31.37 18.39 13.96
CA ARG A 535 32.78 18.04 14.25
C ARG A 535 33.13 16.62 13.84
N GLU A 536 32.18 15.70 13.96
CA GLU A 536 32.41 14.28 13.67
C GLU A 536 32.46 14.05 12.17
N ALA A 537 31.56 14.68 11.42
CA ALA A 537 31.54 14.59 9.96
C ALA A 537 32.47 15.61 9.27
N GLY A 538 33.02 16.59 9.99
CA GLY A 538 33.79 17.69 9.42
C GLY A 538 32.97 18.61 8.52
N VAL A 539 31.64 18.65 8.68
CA VAL A 539 30.74 19.40 7.78
C VAL A 539 30.48 20.79 8.31
N LEU A 540 30.78 21.80 7.50
CA LEU A 540 30.60 23.21 7.83
C LEU A 540 29.60 23.88 6.87
N ARG A 541 28.58 24.56 7.42
CA ARG A 541 27.58 25.29 6.63
C ARG A 541 27.70 26.79 6.88
N LEU A 542 27.81 27.53 5.79
CA LEU A 542 28.18 28.93 5.79
C LEU A 542 27.12 29.78 5.09
N CYS A 543 26.92 30.99 5.59
CA CYS A 543 26.09 32.04 4.99
C CYS A 543 26.92 33.34 4.88
N LEU A 544 26.81 34.07 3.78
CA LEU A 544 27.47 35.35 3.61
C LEU A 544 27.06 36.32 4.72
N PHE A 545 28.05 37.07 5.21
CA PHE A 545 27.91 37.87 6.43
C PHE A 545 27.23 39.24 6.23
N ASP A 546 27.34 39.85 5.04
CA ASP A 546 27.05 41.28 4.80
C ASP A 546 26.04 41.49 3.64
N GLU A 547 24.94 42.20 3.91
CA GLU A 547 23.89 42.56 2.94
C GLU A 547 24.39 43.46 1.81
N ASN A 548 25.40 44.30 2.05
CA ASN A 548 25.99 45.14 1.01
C ASN A 548 26.99 44.39 0.11
N LYS A 549 27.46 43.20 0.53
CA LYS A 549 28.32 42.31 -0.26
C LYS A 549 27.57 41.19 -0.96
N LEU A 550 26.33 40.93 -0.57
CA LEU A 550 25.40 40.03 -1.26
C LEU A 550 25.29 40.41 -2.75
N THR A 551 25.34 41.71 -3.09
CA THR A 551 25.32 42.19 -4.48
C THR A 551 26.62 41.97 -5.26
N LYS A 552 27.81 41.95 -4.65
CA LYS A 552 29.09 41.78 -5.38
C LYS A 552 29.58 40.33 -5.42
N THR A 553 29.57 39.64 -4.28
CA THR A 553 30.00 38.23 -4.23
C THR A 553 28.92 37.33 -4.80
N GLY A 554 27.65 37.62 -4.50
CA GLY A 554 26.50 36.93 -5.10
C GLY A 554 26.47 37.11 -6.62
N SER A 555 26.58 38.35 -7.13
CA SER A 555 26.62 38.58 -8.58
C SER A 555 27.82 37.92 -9.28
N ASN A 556 28.97 37.80 -8.61
CA ASN A 556 30.11 37.07 -9.17
C ASN A 556 29.83 35.57 -9.26
N VAL A 557 29.16 34.98 -8.26
CA VAL A 557 28.70 33.58 -8.34
C VAL A 557 27.66 33.43 -9.44
N ASP A 558 26.70 34.34 -9.54
CA ASP A 558 25.67 34.33 -10.58
C ASP A 558 26.29 34.46 -11.99
N ALA A 559 27.26 35.37 -12.17
CA ALA A 559 28.00 35.52 -13.43
C ALA A 559 28.78 34.25 -13.80
N ILE A 560 29.47 33.62 -12.83
CA ILE A 560 30.16 32.33 -13.07
C ILE A 560 29.17 31.24 -13.51
N VAL A 561 27.98 31.22 -12.90
CA VAL A 561 26.90 30.29 -13.23
C VAL A 561 26.36 30.55 -14.64
N GLU A 562 26.10 31.80 -15.00
CA GLU A 562 25.62 32.19 -16.33
C GLU A 562 26.66 31.87 -17.43
N ASP A 563 27.91 32.27 -17.22
CA ASP A 563 29.03 32.00 -18.13
C ASP A 563 29.26 30.50 -18.37
N ASN A 564 28.93 29.66 -17.39
CA ASN A 564 29.09 28.21 -17.43
C ASN A 564 27.78 27.46 -17.26
N SER A 565 26.69 27.99 -17.83
CA SER A 565 25.33 27.48 -17.60
C SER A 565 25.18 25.98 -17.82
N ALA A 566 25.82 25.38 -18.84
CA ALA A 566 25.78 23.95 -19.08
C ALA A 566 26.41 23.12 -17.93
N TYR A 567 27.51 23.60 -17.34
CA TYR A 567 28.19 22.93 -16.23
C TYR A 567 27.34 22.96 -14.95
N PHE A 568 26.78 24.12 -14.61
CA PHE A 568 25.99 24.33 -13.40
C PHE A 568 24.57 23.75 -13.49
N LYS A 569 23.93 23.79 -14.66
CA LYS A 569 22.59 23.21 -14.88
C LYS A 569 22.51 21.70 -14.63
N MET A 570 23.61 20.97 -14.81
CA MET A 570 23.71 19.54 -14.47
C MET A 570 24.03 19.28 -13.00
N ARG A 571 24.48 20.31 -12.27
CA ARG A 571 24.89 20.25 -10.86
C ARG A 571 23.93 20.98 -9.92
N ASP A 572 22.82 21.48 -10.45
CA ASP A 572 21.73 22.08 -9.68
C ASP A 572 21.14 21.02 -8.73
N ILE A 573 21.35 21.24 -7.43
CA ILE A 573 20.93 20.32 -6.38
C ILE A 573 19.41 20.17 -6.38
N ALA A 574 18.64 21.24 -6.57
CA ALA A 574 17.19 21.17 -6.58
C ALA A 574 16.71 20.34 -7.78
N ARG A 575 17.34 20.50 -8.96
CA ARG A 575 17.04 19.67 -10.12
C ARG A 575 17.36 18.20 -9.88
N MET A 576 18.53 17.90 -9.31
CA MET A 576 18.95 16.52 -9.01
C MET A 576 18.04 15.89 -7.96
N GLN A 577 17.75 16.60 -6.85
CA GLN A 577 16.85 16.14 -5.81
C GLN A 577 15.45 15.86 -6.35
N ARG A 578 14.92 16.67 -7.27
CA ARG A 578 13.61 16.41 -7.89
C ARG A 578 13.61 15.16 -8.76
N ALA A 579 14.68 14.92 -9.51
CA ALA A 579 14.82 13.70 -10.31
C ALA A 579 14.90 12.46 -9.40
N THR A 580 15.77 12.50 -8.39
CA THR A 580 15.90 11.45 -7.37
C THR A 580 14.61 11.23 -6.61
N HIS A 581 13.94 12.28 -6.15
CA HIS A 581 12.67 12.19 -5.43
C HIS A 581 11.60 11.47 -6.26
N ARG A 582 11.45 11.85 -7.54
CA ARG A 582 10.49 11.21 -8.44
C ARG A 582 10.80 9.73 -8.62
N PHE A 583 12.06 9.40 -8.89
CA PHE A 583 12.50 8.01 -9.06
C PHE A 583 12.22 7.17 -7.82
N LEU A 584 12.58 7.67 -6.64
CA LEU A 584 12.31 7.00 -5.38
C LEU A 584 10.81 6.87 -5.15
N TRP A 585 10.03 7.92 -5.38
CA TRP A 585 8.57 7.88 -5.23
C TRP A 585 7.91 6.77 -6.04
N ASP A 586 8.28 6.62 -7.32
CA ASP A 586 7.76 5.56 -8.20
C ASP A 586 8.12 4.16 -7.69
N LEU A 587 9.28 3.98 -7.07
CA LEU A 587 9.60 2.71 -6.39
C LEU A 587 8.78 2.56 -5.10
N ALA A 588 8.68 3.59 -4.26
CA ALA A 588 7.97 3.51 -2.99
C ALA A 588 6.48 3.20 -3.14
N ILE A 589 5.82 3.67 -4.18
CA ILE A 589 4.39 3.41 -4.35
C ILE A 589 4.13 2.00 -4.88
N ARG A 590 4.98 1.45 -5.75
CA ARG A 590 4.88 0.06 -6.23
C ARG A 590 5.02 -0.97 -5.11
N HIS A 591 5.86 -0.65 -4.13
CA HIS A 591 6.20 -1.52 -3.01
C HIS A 591 5.54 -1.12 -1.68
N LEU A 592 4.50 -0.27 -1.71
CA LEU A 592 3.86 0.20 -0.48
C LEU A 592 3.38 -1.00 0.37
N PRO A 593 3.80 -1.10 1.64
CA PRO A 593 3.77 -2.36 2.36
C PRO A 593 2.42 -2.64 3.03
N SER A 594 1.43 -1.75 2.84
CA SER A 594 0.19 -1.76 3.61
C SER A 594 -1.07 -1.85 2.75
N LEU A 595 -2.12 -2.47 3.29
CA LEU A 595 -3.46 -2.30 2.74
C LEU A 595 -3.91 -0.84 2.93
N SER A 596 -4.29 -0.21 1.83
CA SER A 596 -4.68 1.20 1.78
C SER A 596 -6.06 1.37 1.14
N VAL A 597 -6.96 2.10 1.79
CA VAL A 597 -8.29 2.41 1.29
C VAL A 597 -8.35 3.88 0.95
N LEU A 598 -8.57 4.18 -0.34
CA LEU A 598 -8.78 5.53 -0.82
C LEU A 598 -10.24 5.93 -0.63
N CYS A 599 -10.48 7.09 0.00
CA CYS A 599 -11.82 7.53 0.36
C CYS A 599 -12.21 8.85 -0.33
N VAL A 600 -13.48 8.94 -0.73
CA VAL A 600 -14.06 10.11 -1.42
C VAL A 600 -15.18 10.75 -0.62
N MET A 601 -15.55 11.98 -1.00
CA MET A 601 -16.78 12.60 -0.50
C MET A 601 -18.02 11.87 -1.02
N ASN A 602 -18.84 11.35 -0.10
CA ASN A 602 -20.17 10.82 -0.40
C ASN A 602 -21.14 11.11 0.77
N ARG A 603 -22.43 11.18 0.48
CA ARG A 603 -23.51 11.29 1.47
C ARG A 603 -23.62 10.03 2.34
N HIS A 604 -23.44 8.86 1.73
CA HIS A 604 -23.48 7.57 2.43
C HIS A 604 -22.07 7.18 2.88
N ILE A 605 -21.91 6.87 4.17
CA ILE A 605 -20.60 6.64 4.79
C ILE A 605 -19.87 5.44 4.17
N LEU A 606 -20.58 4.35 3.86
CA LEU A 606 -19.98 3.15 3.30
C LEU A 606 -19.49 3.38 1.86
N ASP A 607 -20.26 4.14 1.07
CA ASP A 607 -19.93 4.55 -0.30
C ASP A 607 -18.80 5.58 -0.38
N ARG A 608 -18.23 6.00 0.76
CA ARG A 608 -17.01 6.80 0.78
C ARG A 608 -15.76 5.97 0.54
N MET A 609 -15.76 4.67 0.86
CA MET A 609 -14.64 3.79 0.56
C MET A 609 -14.66 3.47 -0.92
N LYS A 610 -13.77 4.08 -1.70
CA LYS A 610 -13.79 4.00 -3.16
C LYS A 610 -13.05 2.77 -3.66
N THR A 611 -11.76 2.67 -3.30
CA THR A 611 -10.83 1.69 -3.86
C THR A 611 -9.89 1.20 -2.75
N VAL A 612 -9.57 -0.09 -2.76
CA VAL A 612 -8.53 -0.69 -1.92
C VAL A 612 -7.31 -0.99 -2.75
N TYR A 613 -6.13 -0.63 -2.25
CA TYR A 613 -4.85 -1.02 -2.81
C TYR A 613 -4.13 -1.91 -1.80
N GLN A 614 -3.53 -3.00 -2.28
CA GLN A 614 -2.80 -3.95 -1.45
C GLN A 614 -1.70 -4.61 -2.29
N SER A 615 -0.51 -4.78 -1.70
CA SER A 615 0.55 -5.60 -2.29
C SER A 615 0.21 -7.09 -2.16
N GLU A 616 0.55 -7.90 -3.16
CA GLU A 616 0.33 -9.36 -3.13
C GLU A 616 1.05 -10.03 -1.95
N SER A 617 2.12 -9.42 -1.44
CA SER A 617 2.91 -9.91 -0.32
C SER A 617 2.40 -9.47 1.05
N SER A 618 1.34 -8.66 1.13
CA SER A 618 0.84 -8.07 2.37
C SER A 618 -0.18 -8.94 3.09
N ASP A 619 0.10 -9.25 4.36
CA ASP A 619 -0.79 -10.01 5.25
C ASP A 619 -1.79 -9.13 6.03
N ASP A 620 -2.01 -7.89 5.60
CA ASP A 620 -2.85 -6.93 6.35
C ASP A 620 -4.34 -7.28 6.37
N LEU A 621 -4.78 -8.06 5.39
CA LEU A 621 -6.17 -8.52 5.30
C LEU A 621 -6.45 -9.72 6.21
N TYR A 622 -5.41 -10.42 6.70
CA TYR A 622 -5.58 -11.62 7.53
C TYR A 622 -6.43 -11.32 8.79
N PRO A 623 -7.40 -12.18 9.17
CA PRO A 623 -7.68 -13.52 8.66
C PRO A 623 -8.68 -13.58 7.49
N PHE A 624 -8.95 -12.45 6.84
CA PHE A 624 -9.78 -12.38 5.65
C PHE A 624 -8.91 -12.52 4.39
N SER A 625 -9.54 -12.91 3.28
CA SER A 625 -8.88 -13.05 1.99
C SER A 625 -9.66 -12.31 0.91
N LYS A 626 -8.93 -11.76 -0.08
CA LYS A 626 -9.53 -11.17 -1.26
C LYS A 626 -10.26 -12.26 -2.05
N THR A 627 -11.41 -11.93 -2.62
CA THR A 627 -12.13 -12.83 -3.54
C THR A 627 -12.26 -12.11 -4.87
N GLN A 628 -11.58 -12.60 -5.91
CA GLN A 628 -11.48 -11.93 -7.22
C GLN A 628 -10.94 -10.49 -7.07
N SER A 629 -11.63 -9.50 -7.64
CA SER A 629 -11.30 -8.08 -7.51
C SER A 629 -11.89 -7.41 -6.27
N VAL A 630 -12.58 -8.15 -5.39
CA VAL A 630 -13.30 -7.56 -4.25
C VAL A 630 -12.59 -7.85 -2.94
N THR A 631 -12.35 -6.79 -2.17
CA THR A 631 -11.78 -6.88 -0.83
C THR A 631 -12.88 -6.77 0.23
N PRO A 632 -13.08 -7.79 1.08
CA PRO A 632 -14.10 -7.77 2.11
C PRO A 632 -13.63 -6.99 3.34
N LEU A 633 -14.15 -5.77 3.56
CA LEU A 633 -13.72 -4.92 4.67
C LEU A 633 -14.65 -4.96 5.91
N HIS A 634 -15.74 -5.75 5.86
CA HIS A 634 -16.68 -5.92 6.97
C HIS A 634 -16.01 -6.41 8.27
N GLY A 635 -14.91 -7.17 8.15
CA GLY A 635 -14.10 -7.63 9.27
C GLY A 635 -13.48 -6.49 10.10
N PHE A 636 -13.21 -5.36 9.45
CA PHE A 636 -12.47 -4.23 10.01
C PHE A 636 -13.37 -3.07 10.42
N PHE A 637 -14.43 -2.82 9.64
CA PHE A 637 -15.25 -1.62 9.82
C PHE A 637 -16.69 -1.88 10.24
N ALA A 638 -17.27 -3.06 9.99
CA ALA A 638 -18.67 -3.28 10.31
C ALA A 638 -18.90 -3.38 11.82
N ASP A 639 -19.91 -2.66 12.31
CA ASP A 639 -20.39 -2.78 13.69
C ASP A 639 -20.91 -4.21 13.91
N LYS A 640 -20.47 -4.85 14.98
CA LYS A 640 -20.92 -6.21 15.32
C LYS A 640 -22.36 -6.18 15.84
N ASP A 641 -23.07 -7.28 15.61
CA ASP A 641 -24.47 -7.51 15.99
C ASP A 641 -25.49 -6.50 15.43
N ALA A 642 -25.07 -5.64 14.49
CA ALA A 642 -25.95 -4.72 13.81
C ALA A 642 -26.85 -5.46 12.80
N THR A 643 -28.16 -5.21 12.88
CA THR A 643 -29.15 -5.77 11.94
C THR A 643 -29.11 -5.12 10.55
N LYS A 644 -28.39 -4.00 10.41
CA LYS A 644 -28.20 -3.24 9.17
C LYS A 644 -26.72 -2.85 9.03
N PRO A 645 -26.21 -2.71 7.80
CA PRO A 645 -24.84 -2.25 7.57
C PRO A 645 -24.60 -0.87 8.19
N LYS A 646 -23.71 -0.82 9.18
CA LYS A 646 -23.30 0.38 9.91
C LYS A 646 -21.86 0.26 10.35
N SER A 647 -21.20 1.40 10.55
CA SER A 647 -19.83 1.49 11.02
C SER A 647 -19.64 2.77 11.82
N GLN A 648 -19.69 2.66 13.15
CA GLN A 648 -19.33 3.75 14.06
C GLN A 648 -17.86 4.14 13.90
N LEU A 649 -16.97 3.18 13.62
CA LEU A 649 -15.54 3.44 13.44
C LEU A 649 -15.29 4.41 12.26
N LEU A 650 -15.76 4.09 11.06
CA LEU A 650 -15.65 4.99 9.90
C LEU A 650 -16.27 6.37 10.15
N GLU A 651 -17.40 6.44 10.87
CA GLU A 651 -18.00 7.72 11.22
C GLU A 651 -17.07 8.58 12.08
N LEU A 652 -16.42 7.99 13.08
CA LEU A 652 -15.46 8.69 13.94
C LEU A 652 -14.19 9.09 13.18
N LEU A 653 -13.68 8.21 12.30
CA LEU A 653 -12.51 8.48 11.47
C LEU A 653 -12.77 9.64 10.51
N PHE A 654 -13.86 9.60 9.74
CA PHE A 654 -14.19 10.65 8.77
C PHE A 654 -14.57 11.99 9.40
N LYS A 655 -15.03 12.00 10.66
CA LYS A 655 -15.28 13.23 11.43
C LYS A 655 -14.02 13.76 12.13
N GLY A 656 -12.87 13.08 12.02
CA GLY A 656 -11.63 13.44 12.70
C GLY A 656 -11.72 13.32 14.23
N LYS A 657 -12.75 12.66 14.77
CA LYS A 657 -12.90 12.42 16.22
C LYS A 657 -11.96 11.32 16.71
N ARG A 658 -11.45 10.51 15.79
CA ARG A 658 -10.51 9.44 16.02
C ARG A 658 -9.54 9.38 14.84
N THR A 659 -8.25 9.20 15.10
CA THR A 659 -7.21 9.06 14.06
C THR A 659 -6.86 7.61 13.77
N GLY A 660 -7.10 6.70 14.72
CA GLY A 660 -6.92 5.27 14.50
C GLY A 660 -7.53 4.39 15.59
N ALA A 661 -7.63 3.09 15.31
CA ALA A 661 -8.24 2.08 16.17
C ALA A 661 -7.58 0.71 16.03
N LEU A 662 -7.66 -0.10 17.08
CA LEU A 662 -7.30 -1.52 17.01
C LEU A 662 -8.53 -2.37 16.68
N VAL A 663 -8.43 -3.19 15.65
CA VAL A 663 -9.39 -4.23 15.29
C VAL A 663 -8.80 -5.56 15.71
N VAL A 664 -9.50 -6.30 16.57
CA VAL A 664 -9.00 -7.54 17.16
C VAL A 664 -9.93 -8.70 16.84
N HIS A 665 -9.34 -9.79 16.35
CA HIS A 665 -10.02 -11.06 16.15
C HIS A 665 -9.23 -12.21 16.77
N CYS A 666 -9.93 -13.25 17.17
CA CYS A 666 -9.34 -14.55 17.49
C CYS A 666 -9.87 -15.60 16.53
N VAL A 667 -8.98 -16.36 15.92
CA VAL A 667 -9.29 -17.55 15.13
C VAL A 667 -9.11 -18.76 16.04
N ARG A 668 -10.16 -19.55 16.24
CA ARG A 668 -10.07 -20.79 17.00
C ARG A 668 -9.56 -21.91 16.08
N LYS A 669 -8.45 -22.55 16.44
CA LYS A 669 -7.80 -23.56 15.57
C LYS A 669 -8.59 -24.86 15.40
N THR A 670 -9.54 -25.16 16.28
CA THR A 670 -10.30 -26.42 16.23
C THR A 670 -11.33 -26.46 15.11
N ASP A 671 -11.85 -25.31 14.70
CA ASP A 671 -12.95 -25.21 13.73
C ASP A 671 -12.91 -23.91 12.89
N ASP A 672 -11.76 -23.23 12.90
CA ASP A 672 -11.50 -21.95 12.22
C ASP A 672 -12.53 -20.85 12.51
N LYS A 673 -13.22 -20.95 13.65
CA LYS A 673 -14.24 -19.96 14.02
C LYS A 673 -13.57 -18.64 14.35
N LEU A 674 -13.96 -17.61 13.62
CA LEU A 674 -13.54 -16.23 13.84
C LEU A 674 -14.41 -15.56 14.90
N VAL A 675 -13.77 -14.94 15.90
CA VAL A 675 -14.43 -14.21 16.99
C VAL A 675 -13.84 -12.81 17.06
N TYR A 676 -14.69 -11.79 16.92
CA TYR A 676 -14.29 -10.39 17.13
C TYR A 676 -14.21 -10.06 18.62
N ILE A 677 -13.23 -9.24 19.00
CA ILE A 677 -13.06 -8.75 20.36
C ILE A 677 -13.01 -7.23 20.33
N SER A 678 -13.81 -6.57 21.18
CA SER A 678 -13.79 -5.12 21.27
C SER A 678 -12.42 -4.64 21.78
N GLU A 679 -11.93 -3.53 21.26
CA GLU A 679 -10.65 -2.94 21.69
C GLU A 679 -10.61 -2.68 23.21
N LYS A 680 -11.75 -2.29 23.79
CA LYS A 680 -11.89 -2.06 25.23
C LYS A 680 -11.70 -3.34 26.02
N ASP A 681 -12.32 -4.44 25.59
CA ASP A 681 -12.21 -5.74 26.27
C ASP A 681 -10.83 -6.36 26.07
N PHE A 682 -10.24 -6.18 24.89
CA PHE A 682 -8.87 -6.61 24.59
C PHE A 682 -7.82 -5.91 25.48
N ASN A 683 -7.96 -4.59 25.66
CA ASN A 683 -7.00 -3.79 26.42
C ASN A 683 -7.23 -3.85 27.94
N PHE A 684 -8.49 -3.88 28.39
CA PHE A 684 -8.85 -3.64 29.79
C PHE A 684 -9.85 -4.64 30.39
N GLY A 685 -10.29 -5.64 29.63
CA GLY A 685 -11.25 -6.65 30.07
C GLY A 685 -10.60 -7.89 30.64
N THR A 686 -11.40 -8.75 31.28
CA THR A 686 -11.00 -10.08 31.77
C THR A 686 -10.69 -11.05 30.63
N MET A 687 -11.23 -10.79 29.43
CA MET A 687 -10.95 -11.52 28.19
C MET A 687 -9.45 -11.60 27.87
N ARG A 688 -8.66 -10.57 28.21
CA ARG A 688 -7.22 -10.56 27.92
C ARG A 688 -6.47 -11.74 28.56
N GLN A 689 -6.81 -12.11 29.79
CA GLN A 689 -6.21 -13.27 30.48
C GLN A 689 -6.63 -14.59 29.82
N GLN A 690 -7.89 -14.69 29.37
CA GLN A 690 -8.36 -15.88 28.66
C GLN A 690 -7.68 -16.04 27.31
N ILE A 691 -7.51 -14.94 26.55
CA ILE A 691 -6.74 -14.93 25.31
C ILE A 691 -5.31 -15.39 25.57
N GLN A 692 -4.66 -14.86 26.61
CA GLN A 692 -3.31 -15.28 26.98
C GLN A 692 -3.23 -16.79 27.22
N HIS A 693 -4.09 -17.33 28.10
CA HIS A 693 -4.12 -18.77 28.38
C HIS A 693 -4.33 -19.60 27.12
N LYS A 694 -5.26 -19.17 26.26
CA LYS A 694 -5.59 -19.87 25.01
C LYS A 694 -4.48 -19.78 23.96
N LEU A 695 -3.69 -18.71 23.97
CA LEU A 695 -2.47 -18.55 23.15
C LEU A 695 -1.32 -19.43 23.65
N ASP A 696 -1.18 -19.58 24.97
CA ASP A 696 -0.19 -20.47 25.61
C ASP A 696 -0.53 -21.95 25.34
N GLU A 697 -1.83 -22.30 25.31
CA GLU A 697 -2.33 -23.62 24.88
C GLU A 697 -2.29 -23.82 23.35
N GLU A 698 -1.86 -22.81 22.58
CA GLU A 698 -1.90 -22.78 21.13
C GLU A 698 -3.27 -23.08 20.49
N SER A 699 -4.36 -22.90 21.24
CA SER A 699 -5.74 -23.24 20.80
C SER A 699 -6.39 -22.16 19.93
N ILE A 700 -5.83 -20.95 19.95
CA ILE A 700 -6.28 -19.81 19.15
C ILE A 700 -5.11 -19.14 18.44
N GLN A 701 -5.42 -18.32 17.44
CA GLN A 701 -4.53 -17.34 16.86
C GLN A 701 -5.14 -15.94 17.03
N LEU A 702 -4.39 -15.03 17.63
CA LEU A 702 -4.80 -13.63 17.76
C LEU A 702 -4.37 -12.85 16.52
N CYS A 703 -5.34 -12.18 15.91
CA CYS A 703 -5.17 -11.33 14.75
C CYS A 703 -5.51 -9.89 15.16
N THR A 704 -4.51 -9.01 15.20
CA THR A 704 -4.69 -7.60 15.55
C THR A 704 -4.24 -6.73 14.41
N SER A 705 -5.13 -5.87 13.93
CA SER A 705 -4.83 -4.88 12.90
C SER A 705 -5.07 -3.48 13.45
N GLU A 706 -4.12 -2.59 13.19
CA GLU A 706 -4.28 -1.17 13.41
C GLU A 706 -4.89 -0.52 12.17
N VAL A 707 -5.93 0.28 12.39
CA VAL A 707 -6.56 1.12 11.37
C VAL A 707 -6.15 2.56 11.64
N THR A 708 -5.55 3.23 10.67
CA THR A 708 -5.14 4.64 10.76
C THR A 708 -5.79 5.42 9.61
N ALA A 709 -6.50 6.50 9.92
CA ALA A 709 -7.07 7.39 8.92
C ALA A 709 -6.25 8.68 8.83
N VAL A 710 -5.77 8.99 7.64
CA VAL A 710 -5.04 10.23 7.32
C VAL A 710 -5.93 11.07 6.42
N ARG A 711 -6.19 12.32 6.80
CA ARG A 711 -6.98 13.25 5.99
C ARG A 711 -6.11 13.80 4.85
N CYS A 712 -6.67 13.82 3.64
CA CYS A 712 -6.05 14.45 2.49
C CYS A 712 -6.20 15.98 2.61
N HIS A 713 -5.10 16.71 2.47
CA HIS A 713 -5.08 18.17 2.63
C HIS A 713 -4.69 18.93 1.36
N ASP A 714 -3.80 18.37 0.55
CA ASP A 714 -3.22 19.05 -0.61
C ASP A 714 -3.58 18.26 -1.88
N ALA A 715 -4.31 18.83 -2.84
CA ALA A 715 -4.73 18.09 -4.03
C ALA A 715 -3.59 17.83 -5.04
N THR A 716 -2.43 18.45 -4.85
CA THR A 716 -1.33 18.41 -5.84
C THR A 716 0.02 18.12 -5.20
N THR A 717 0.73 17.11 -5.71
CA THR A 717 2.13 16.82 -5.44
C THR A 717 2.98 17.14 -6.68
N PRO A 718 4.32 17.19 -6.57
CA PRO A 718 5.19 17.31 -7.74
C PRO A 718 4.98 16.20 -8.79
N LEU A 719 4.59 14.98 -8.40
CA LEU A 719 4.30 13.90 -9.35
C LEU A 719 2.93 14.06 -9.99
N THR A 720 1.89 14.39 -9.22
CA THR A 720 0.55 14.57 -9.82
C THR A 720 0.56 15.73 -10.81
N LYS A 721 1.28 16.83 -10.51
CA LYS A 721 1.51 17.93 -11.46
C LYS A 721 2.19 17.45 -12.75
N LYS A 722 3.23 16.61 -12.65
CA LYS A 722 3.93 16.07 -13.83
C LYS A 722 3.00 15.19 -14.68
N ARG A 723 2.29 14.25 -14.05
CA ARG A 723 1.40 13.28 -14.73
C ARG A 723 0.22 13.99 -15.39
N LEU A 724 -0.42 14.93 -14.69
CA LEU A 724 -1.47 15.76 -15.25
C LEU A 724 -0.95 16.62 -16.42
N ALA A 725 0.24 17.20 -16.33
CA ALA A 725 0.83 17.97 -17.43
C ALA A 725 1.21 17.11 -18.66
N GLN A 726 1.45 15.80 -18.49
CA GLN A 726 1.58 14.87 -19.61
C GLN A 726 0.22 14.62 -20.26
N LEU A 727 -0.81 14.37 -19.46
CA LEU A 727 -2.18 14.16 -19.95
C LEU A 727 -2.73 15.40 -20.67
N SER A 728 -2.45 16.62 -20.17
CA SER A 728 -2.96 17.86 -20.76
C SER A 728 -2.47 18.10 -22.19
N LYS A 729 -1.34 17.49 -22.58
CA LYS A 729 -0.82 17.53 -23.96
C LYS A 729 -1.60 16.63 -24.92
N LEU A 730 -2.36 15.67 -24.38
CA LEU A 730 -3.14 14.70 -25.14
C LEU A 730 -4.63 15.01 -25.10
N ASP A 731 -5.15 15.30 -23.90
CA ASP A 731 -6.57 15.51 -23.65
C ASP A 731 -6.76 16.51 -22.51
N LYS A 732 -7.03 17.77 -22.90
CA LYS A 732 -7.29 18.85 -21.94
C LYS A 732 -8.57 18.61 -21.12
N ALA A 733 -9.61 18.06 -21.73
CA ALA A 733 -10.87 17.81 -21.03
C ALA A 733 -10.69 16.75 -19.94
N MET A 734 -9.91 15.71 -20.21
CA MET A 734 -9.59 14.70 -19.22
C MET A 734 -8.62 15.19 -18.16
N TYR A 735 -7.67 16.05 -18.51
CA TYR A 735 -6.85 16.76 -17.52
C TYR A 735 -7.74 17.52 -16.51
N ASP A 736 -8.69 18.33 -16.99
CA ASP A 736 -9.57 19.13 -16.11
C ASP A 736 -10.40 18.21 -15.20
N LYS A 737 -10.93 17.11 -15.74
CA LYS A 737 -11.71 16.11 -15.00
C LYS A 737 -10.88 15.38 -13.93
N LEU A 738 -9.70 14.87 -14.28
CA LEU A 738 -8.85 14.14 -13.33
C LEU A 738 -8.25 15.08 -12.27
N SER A 739 -7.98 16.33 -12.63
CA SER A 739 -7.58 17.36 -11.67
C SER A 739 -8.68 17.62 -10.65
N GLY A 740 -9.93 17.86 -11.09
CA GLY A 740 -11.06 18.05 -10.16
C GLY A 740 -11.37 16.80 -9.31
N MET A 741 -11.11 15.60 -9.84
CA MET A 741 -11.22 14.36 -9.06
C MET A 741 -10.25 14.32 -7.88
N GLN A 742 -9.06 14.93 -8.00
CA GLN A 742 -8.08 14.97 -6.91
C GLN A 742 -8.62 15.69 -5.67
N ASP A 743 -9.39 16.75 -5.87
CA ASP A 743 -10.05 17.51 -4.79
C ASP A 743 -11.16 16.71 -4.09
N GLY A 744 -11.69 15.68 -4.74
CA GLY A 744 -12.74 14.81 -4.22
C GLY A 744 -12.24 13.77 -3.21
N TYR A 745 -10.92 13.55 -3.11
CA TYR A 745 -10.32 12.63 -2.15
C TYR A 745 -10.25 13.24 -0.76
N THR A 746 -10.68 12.47 0.24
CA THR A 746 -10.88 13.00 1.60
C THR A 746 -9.94 12.39 2.62
N HIS A 747 -9.72 11.09 2.53
CA HIS A 747 -8.93 10.32 3.48
C HIS A 747 -8.24 9.16 2.77
N CYS A 748 -7.08 8.79 3.28
CA CYS A 748 -6.44 7.50 3.06
C CYS A 748 -6.52 6.72 4.38
N ILE A 749 -7.11 5.54 4.37
CA ILE A 749 -7.15 4.65 5.53
C ILE A 749 -6.13 3.53 5.33
N TYR A 750 -5.24 3.34 6.29
CA TYR A 750 -4.27 2.25 6.30
C TYR A 750 -4.71 1.19 7.29
N VAL A 751 -4.78 -0.06 6.84
CA VAL A 751 -4.96 -1.22 7.72
C VAL A 751 -3.62 -1.93 7.78
N THR A 752 -3.10 -2.11 8.98
CA THR A 752 -1.77 -2.67 9.21
C THR A 752 -1.84 -3.76 10.26
N ASN A 753 -1.50 -4.98 9.87
CA ASN A 753 -1.37 -6.11 10.78
C ASN A 753 -0.21 -5.85 11.77
N ILE A 754 -0.50 -6.00 13.05
CA ILE A 754 0.47 -5.90 14.15
C ILE A 754 0.39 -7.11 15.08
N SER A 755 -0.13 -8.23 14.55
CA SER A 755 -0.43 -9.44 15.32
C SER A 755 0.82 -10.01 15.98
N ALA A 756 1.96 -10.04 15.27
CA ALA A 756 3.22 -10.58 15.81
C ALA A 756 3.59 -9.89 17.13
N LEU A 757 3.65 -8.56 17.14
CA LEU A 757 3.95 -7.79 18.36
C LEU A 757 2.90 -8.01 19.46
N GLN A 758 1.62 -7.97 19.13
CA GLN A 758 0.55 -8.08 20.12
C GLN A 758 0.49 -9.47 20.77
N ASN A 759 0.72 -10.54 19.99
CA ASN A 759 0.85 -11.89 20.51
C ASN A 759 1.98 -11.98 21.54
N ASP A 760 3.16 -11.47 21.22
CA ASP A 760 4.31 -11.54 22.11
C ASP A 760 4.14 -10.67 23.36
N LEU A 761 3.52 -9.49 23.24
CA LEU A 761 3.21 -8.65 24.40
C LEU A 761 2.22 -9.32 25.36
N ILE A 762 1.23 -10.05 24.83
CA ILE A 762 0.27 -10.79 25.67
C ILE A 762 0.93 -11.99 26.34
N ARG A 763 1.72 -12.78 25.62
CA ARG A 763 2.50 -13.90 26.19
C ARG A 763 3.48 -13.41 27.25
N ALA A 764 4.07 -12.23 27.05
CA ALA A 764 4.93 -11.56 28.01
C ALA A 764 4.17 -10.92 29.20
N ARG A 765 2.84 -11.13 29.30
CA ARG A 765 1.98 -10.63 30.40
C ARG A 765 2.00 -9.11 30.55
N MET A 766 2.14 -8.39 29.45
CA MET A 766 2.05 -6.92 29.44
C MET A 766 0.58 -6.47 29.38
N ARG A 767 0.24 -5.45 30.17
CA ARG A 767 -1.11 -4.87 30.23
C ARG A 767 -1.11 -3.35 30.08
N MET A 768 -2.20 -2.81 29.57
CA MET A 768 -2.41 -1.37 29.45
C MET A 768 -2.86 -0.76 30.78
N ILE A 769 -2.35 0.42 31.12
CA ILE A 769 -2.84 1.22 32.24
C ILE A 769 -4.06 2.02 31.77
N ARG A 770 -5.18 1.94 32.52
CA ARG A 770 -6.31 2.86 32.31
C ARG A 770 -5.88 4.28 32.71
N LYS A 771 -5.93 5.23 31.77
CA LYS A 771 -5.87 6.65 32.14
C LYS A 771 -7.06 6.94 33.06
N LYS A 772 -6.81 7.46 34.27
CA LYS A 772 -7.90 8.00 35.11
C LYS A 772 -8.55 9.15 34.31
N PRO A 773 -9.88 9.26 34.26
CA PRO A 773 -10.52 10.45 33.69
C PRO A 773 -9.98 11.66 34.43
N ASN A 774 -9.52 12.69 33.71
CA ASN A 774 -9.21 13.96 34.34
C ASN A 774 -10.52 14.50 34.95
N ALA A 775 -10.50 14.85 36.23
CA ALA A 775 -11.65 15.43 36.95
C ALA A 775 -12.07 16.83 36.44
N ALA A 776 -11.63 17.23 35.24
CA ALA A 776 -11.92 18.50 34.62
C ALA A 776 -12.97 18.41 33.48
N GLU A 777 -13.40 17.21 33.08
CA GLU A 777 -14.41 17.02 32.00
C GLU A 777 -15.83 16.68 32.52
N SER A 778 -16.05 16.69 33.84
CA SER A 778 -17.39 16.53 34.44
C SER A 778 -18.05 17.87 34.81
N GLY A 779 -17.60 18.97 34.21
CA GLY A 779 -18.06 20.33 34.51
C GLY A 779 -19.09 20.91 33.56
N ASP A 780 -19.43 20.26 32.43
CA ASP A 780 -20.42 20.76 31.47
C ASP A 780 -21.38 19.64 31.05
N ALA A 781 -22.28 19.29 31.96
CA ALA A 781 -23.55 18.62 31.66
C ALA A 781 -24.53 18.90 32.80
N ALA A 782 -25.09 20.11 32.79
CA ALA A 782 -26.40 20.42 33.36
C ALA A 782 -27.27 21.00 32.24
#